data_AF-A0A425XYF5-F1
#
_entry.id   AF-A0A425XYF5-F1
#
_cell.length_a   1.000
_cell.length_b   1.000
_cell.length_c   1.000
_cell.angle_alpha   90.00
_cell.angle_beta   90.00
_cell.angle_gamma   90.00
#
_symmetry.space_group_name_H-M   'P 1'
#
loop_
_entity.id
_entity.type
_entity.pdbx_description
1 polymer ?
#
loop_
_entity_poly.entity_id
_entity_poly.type
_entity_poly.pdbx_seq_one_letter_code
_entity_poly.pdbx_strand_id
1 'polypeptide(L)'
;MTLKPDKRNVSRLAKENLERLKELAAINKTTGIIKEAKSIPDTLQHISFILKEAMQYPPFTAARISFDEKQYLSPNFSESKWVLKQSFECIDKRIGLIEIFYTKEFPDLYEGPFLKEERDLIDNISNMISGYINTEAGKYLITKTKEEHSEDEYIEGPFVRVENRNLLNDYLNRNNANRDVYHDLMPFKVKEILLVANLYDAYNIEREGRFTEQIYDEYHQLNLSSMPRVTGVSCCDEALKQLRSKHFDMIIVMVGVDKKTPIELSERVKKDFPYISIFLLLNNDADVGFYEEQRDSLHCVDKMFIWNGESQVFIAMIKSLEDKVNAENDTDVGLVRVILLVEDSAKYYSRYLPLLYQSVMAQTQRIIDDVTTDPQYKILRMRARPKILLASNYEEAMSIYSRYKDYLLCLISDVKFKMNEVMDDRAGIKLVEQIRSELPNLPAILQSSEVDNASHAKELKCSFIDKNSDSLRQDIRAFIEEYLGFGDFVYKNIHGDPIVTAKSLREFEEHLYNIPAESLIYHANRNNFSLWLMARGEVKIAKMIARYKTTDFKSAEDIRAYLISMIHEFRNEKRKGKIVAFKSQPGFNAENIVSLSPGSLGGKGRGLAFINSMLYNLNLSSYVPGINVKAPMTAVIGVDEYMSFMERNDLVNKIKQVSDYSKIQKLFLKGSLRSRLKNRIKHILSNFDKPLAIRSSGLFEDSLQQPVAGIFQTYLLPNSNPDLNKRLDQVLDAIKLVYASVFSNESQTSIHGSNYSVDEERMGIVIQEVVGNVYGDYFYPHISGVAQSYNYYPYGHMKPEDGFAVIAVGLGKYVVDGEKAYRFSPAFPSSENNTAKDQFKNSQLEFYAVNLKKKELNLLEGDTAGLIRLDIDEAEDHGTLTHCASVYDTENDMISPGLDKYGPRIVNFANILKYDYIPLAKTIRTVLEIIEEAMGSAVEIEFSVDLNRDEDGKSSFYILQIKPLVAGADDYNIDMDTINPATSLMFSDKGMGNGLVEDITDVIFVDPDLFEKGMTSSIADKIAEINQKMENEDRHYILIGPGRWGTRDRWIGIPVKWKDISRSKLIVETSYKDYPLEASSGSHFFHNVTSMNIGYCSVYYHSKDSHIDYEMFKAQELVEADGAIKHVRFKKPITVKMDGKKRLVVVTE
;
A
#
# COMPACT_ATOMS: atom_id res chain seq x y z
N MET A 1 -36.39 24.17 38.97
CA MET A 1 -36.68 22.74 39.24
C MET A 1 -35.41 21.94 39.00
N THR A 2 -34.78 21.47 40.08
CA THR A 2 -33.59 20.61 40.05
C THR A 2 -33.99 19.20 39.62
N LEU A 3 -33.66 18.83 38.37
CA LEU A 3 -33.82 17.47 37.85
C LEU A 3 -32.84 16.55 38.60
N LYS A 4 -33.37 15.68 39.47
CA LYS A 4 -32.59 14.55 40.00
C LYS A 4 -32.27 13.59 38.84
N PRO A 5 -31.02 13.14 38.68
CA PRO A 5 -30.69 12.12 37.68
C PRO A 5 -31.42 10.83 38.03
N ASP A 6 -32.11 10.28 37.04
CA ASP A 6 -32.88 9.04 37.16
C ASP A 6 -31.92 7.86 37.42
N LYS A 7 -31.87 7.42 38.68
CA LYS A 7 -30.97 6.34 39.15
C LYS A 7 -31.14 5.03 38.35
N ARG A 8 -32.28 4.82 37.68
CA ARG A 8 -32.53 3.63 36.86
C ARG A 8 -31.75 3.65 35.54
N ASN A 9 -31.61 4.81 34.88
CA ASN A 9 -30.82 4.92 33.65
C ASN A 9 -29.31 4.77 33.89
N VAL A 10 -28.81 5.33 35.00
CA VAL A 10 -27.39 5.18 35.38
C VAL A 10 -27.06 3.72 35.71
N SER A 11 -27.95 3.02 36.42
CA SER A 11 -27.76 1.60 36.75
C SER A 11 -27.84 0.67 35.53
N ARG A 12 -28.66 1.02 34.52
CA ARG A 12 -28.77 0.27 33.27
C ARG A 12 -27.53 0.45 32.41
N LEU A 13 -27.09 1.70 32.20
CA LEU A 13 -25.86 2.02 31.47
C LEU A 13 -24.61 1.42 32.13
N ALA A 14 -24.55 1.39 33.47
CA ALA A 14 -23.45 0.75 34.19
C ALA A 14 -23.43 -0.79 33.98
N LYS A 15 -24.60 -1.42 33.85
CA LYS A 15 -24.71 -2.85 33.58
C LYS A 15 -24.35 -3.19 32.12
N GLU A 16 -24.84 -2.41 31.16
CA GLU A 16 -24.47 -2.54 29.73
C GLU A 16 -22.96 -2.34 29.52
N ASN A 17 -22.37 -1.33 30.18
CA ASN A 17 -20.91 -1.14 30.15
C ASN A 17 -20.13 -2.29 30.78
N LEU A 18 -20.64 -2.90 31.87
CA LEU A 18 -19.96 -4.03 32.52
C LEU A 18 -19.95 -5.27 31.63
N GLU A 19 -21.07 -5.58 30.96
CA GLU A 19 -21.14 -6.72 30.03
C GLU A 19 -20.27 -6.47 28.79
N ARG A 20 -20.24 -5.24 28.26
CA ARG A 20 -19.33 -4.88 27.15
C ARG A 20 -17.84 -4.99 27.53
N LEU A 21 -17.49 -4.68 28.78
CA LEU A 21 -16.11 -4.87 29.28
C LEU A 21 -15.74 -6.36 29.41
N LYS A 22 -16.68 -7.22 29.81
CA LYS A 22 -16.45 -8.68 29.85
C LYS A 22 -16.24 -9.26 28.46
N GLU A 23 -17.04 -8.83 27.49
CA GLU A 23 -16.90 -9.23 26.08
C GLU A 23 -15.51 -8.84 25.54
N LEU A 24 -15.09 -7.58 25.71
CA LEU A 24 -13.77 -7.13 25.27
C LEU A 24 -12.64 -7.85 26.00
N ALA A 25 -12.80 -8.12 27.29
CA ALA A 25 -11.81 -8.90 28.05
C ALA A 25 -11.69 -10.34 27.52
N ALA A 26 -12.81 -10.98 27.19
CA ALA A 26 -12.84 -12.32 26.62
C ALA A 26 -12.18 -12.36 25.23
N ILE A 27 -12.48 -11.41 24.34
CA ILE A 27 -11.83 -11.29 23.02
C ILE A 27 -10.31 -11.10 23.17
N ASN A 28 -9.87 -10.22 24.07
CA ASN A 28 -8.45 -9.97 24.31
C ASN A 28 -7.74 -11.21 24.88
N LYS A 29 -8.35 -11.92 25.83
CA LYS A 29 -7.79 -13.17 26.38
C LYS A 29 -7.72 -14.27 25.32
N THR A 30 -8.77 -14.44 24.51
CA THR A 30 -8.78 -15.40 23.38
C THR A 30 -7.70 -15.07 22.36
N THR A 31 -7.51 -13.79 22.03
CA THR A 31 -6.40 -13.33 21.17
C THR A 31 -5.05 -13.67 21.79
N GLY A 32 -4.90 -13.49 23.11
CA GLY A 32 -3.69 -13.86 23.85
C GLY A 32 -3.38 -15.34 23.72
N ILE A 33 -4.35 -16.23 23.99
CA ILE A 33 -4.17 -17.69 23.87
C ILE A 33 -3.81 -18.09 22.44
N ILE A 34 -4.49 -17.53 21.44
CA ILE A 34 -4.19 -17.81 20.02
C ILE A 34 -2.74 -17.40 19.69
N LYS A 35 -2.27 -16.27 20.24
CA LYS A 35 -0.91 -15.77 20.04
C LYS A 35 0.17 -16.56 20.79
N GLU A 36 -0.18 -17.31 21.84
CA GLU A 36 0.74 -18.21 22.53
C GLU A 36 1.17 -19.40 21.65
N ALA A 37 0.55 -19.60 20.47
CA ALA A 37 0.93 -20.59 19.45
C ALA A 37 1.04 -22.03 19.97
N LYS A 38 0.22 -22.40 20.96
CA LYS A 38 0.08 -23.79 21.45
C LYS A 38 -0.59 -24.68 20.40
N SER A 39 -0.67 -25.99 20.63
CA SER A 39 -1.35 -26.91 19.72
C SER A 39 -2.84 -26.59 19.59
N ILE A 40 -3.48 -26.92 18.45
CA ILE A 40 -4.94 -26.70 18.26
C ILE A 40 -5.75 -27.27 19.44
N PRO A 41 -5.51 -28.52 19.91
CA PRO A 41 -6.20 -29.04 21.09
C PRO A 41 -6.04 -28.19 22.35
N ASP A 42 -4.83 -27.71 22.66
CA ASP A 42 -4.56 -26.92 23.86
C ASP A 42 -5.22 -25.54 23.78
N THR A 43 -5.16 -24.92 22.60
CA THR A 43 -5.78 -23.63 22.32
C THR A 43 -7.29 -23.72 22.49
N LEU A 44 -7.95 -24.72 21.89
CA LEU A 44 -9.40 -24.93 22.03
C LEU A 44 -9.81 -25.26 23.47
N GLN A 45 -8.98 -26.03 24.19
CA GLN A 45 -9.20 -26.32 25.60
C GLN A 45 -9.16 -25.06 26.47
N HIS A 46 -8.18 -24.18 26.26
CA HIS A 46 -8.09 -22.92 27.02
C HIS A 46 -9.20 -21.93 26.67
N ILE A 47 -9.63 -21.86 25.40
CA ILE A 47 -10.75 -21.00 25.00
C ILE A 47 -12.05 -21.47 25.67
N SER A 48 -12.25 -22.79 25.81
CA SER A 48 -13.42 -23.33 26.53
C SER A 48 -13.50 -22.85 28.00
N PHE A 49 -12.36 -22.53 28.63
CA PHE A 49 -12.31 -22.03 30.01
C PHE A 49 -12.73 -20.56 30.09
N ILE A 50 -12.31 -19.74 29.13
CA ILE A 50 -12.65 -18.30 29.09
C ILE A 50 -14.13 -18.10 28.79
N LEU A 51 -14.68 -18.87 27.85
CA LEU A 51 -16.08 -18.73 27.44
C LEU A 51 -17.03 -18.78 28.64
N LYS A 52 -16.71 -19.61 29.64
CA LYS A 52 -17.44 -19.67 30.90
C LYS A 52 -17.42 -18.36 31.70
N GLU A 53 -16.25 -17.73 31.82
CA GLU A 53 -16.05 -16.49 32.59
C GLU A 53 -16.70 -15.27 31.93
N ALA A 54 -16.91 -15.34 30.62
CA ALA A 54 -17.39 -14.23 29.81
C ALA A 54 -18.93 -14.12 29.76
N MET A 55 -19.65 -15.13 30.23
CA MET A 55 -21.13 -15.12 30.26
C MET A 55 -21.68 -14.27 31.42
N GLN A 56 -22.97 -13.94 31.35
CA GLN A 56 -23.71 -13.18 32.37
C GLN A 56 -23.76 -13.93 33.71
N TYR A 57 -23.82 -15.27 33.67
CA TYR A 57 -23.89 -16.13 34.87
C TYR A 57 -22.76 -17.17 34.98
N PRO A 58 -21.47 -16.77 35.09
CA PRO A 58 -20.33 -17.69 35.02
C PRO A 58 -20.36 -18.90 35.96
N PRO A 59 -20.83 -18.81 37.22
CA PRO A 59 -20.93 -19.98 38.11
C PRO A 59 -21.91 -21.04 37.62
N PHE A 60 -22.86 -20.67 36.76
CA PHE A 60 -23.90 -21.53 36.20
C PHE A 60 -23.71 -21.75 34.70
N THR A 61 -22.51 -21.49 34.16
CA THR A 61 -22.18 -21.67 32.75
C THR A 61 -21.33 -22.91 32.55
N ALA A 62 -21.62 -23.69 31.51
CA ALA A 62 -20.75 -24.72 30.98
C ALA A 62 -20.51 -24.45 29.48
N ALA A 63 -19.28 -24.57 29.01
CA ALA A 63 -18.92 -24.38 27.61
C ALA A 63 -18.32 -25.68 27.03
N ARG A 64 -18.67 -25.96 25.78
CA ARG A 64 -18.09 -27.03 24.96
C ARG A 64 -17.67 -26.46 23.61
N ILE A 65 -16.49 -26.85 23.16
CA ILE A 65 -16.06 -26.68 21.76
C ILE A 65 -15.86 -28.07 21.19
N SER A 66 -16.45 -28.37 20.04
CA SER A 66 -16.28 -29.63 19.31
C SER A 66 -15.57 -29.36 18.01
N PHE A 67 -14.48 -30.06 17.74
CA PHE A 67 -13.70 -29.95 16.50
C PHE A 67 -12.91 -31.24 16.28
N ASP A 68 -12.96 -31.79 15.05
CA ASP A 68 -12.20 -33.00 14.65
C ASP A 68 -12.49 -34.23 15.54
N GLU A 69 -13.78 -34.56 15.71
CA GLU A 69 -14.30 -35.63 16.58
C GLU A 69 -13.91 -35.54 18.08
N LYS A 70 -13.25 -34.46 18.49
CA LYS A 70 -12.84 -34.19 19.87
C LYS A 70 -13.68 -33.10 20.51
N GLN A 71 -13.83 -33.20 21.82
CA GLN A 71 -14.57 -32.23 22.64
C GLN A 71 -13.64 -31.59 23.67
N TYR A 72 -13.73 -30.27 23.77
CA TYR A 72 -12.98 -29.42 24.69
C TYR A 72 -13.96 -28.79 25.66
N LEU A 73 -13.89 -29.17 26.93
CA LEU A 73 -14.93 -28.90 27.92
C LEU A 73 -14.42 -27.94 29.00
N SER A 74 -15.28 -26.99 29.39
CA SER A 74 -15.04 -26.16 30.56
C SER A 74 -15.10 -26.97 31.87
N PRO A 75 -14.50 -26.51 32.99
CA PRO A 75 -14.55 -27.23 34.26
C PRO A 75 -15.98 -27.33 34.82
N ASN A 76 -16.34 -28.50 35.35
CA ASN A 76 -17.68 -28.85 35.85
C ASN A 76 -18.77 -28.78 34.77
N PHE A 77 -18.48 -29.30 33.57
CA PHE A 77 -19.39 -29.30 32.43
C PHE A 77 -20.68 -30.10 32.72
N SER A 78 -21.83 -29.53 32.37
CA SER A 78 -23.12 -30.22 32.34
C SER A 78 -24.01 -29.62 31.26
N GLU A 79 -24.77 -30.47 30.57
CA GLU A 79 -25.70 -30.04 29.53
C GLU A 79 -27.06 -29.65 30.12
N SER A 80 -27.74 -28.74 29.44
CA SER A 80 -29.10 -28.35 29.77
C SER A 80 -29.88 -28.01 28.49
N LYS A 81 -31.20 -27.79 28.65
CA LYS A 81 -32.05 -27.31 27.56
C LYS A 81 -31.79 -25.85 27.16
N TRP A 82 -31.04 -25.09 27.96
CA TRP A 82 -30.72 -23.69 27.71
C TRP A 82 -29.34 -23.59 27.09
N VAL A 83 -29.29 -23.60 25.76
CA VAL A 83 -28.04 -23.69 24.98
C VAL A 83 -27.95 -22.61 23.91
N LEU A 84 -26.78 -21.98 23.82
CA LEU A 84 -26.39 -21.07 22.74
C LEU A 84 -25.36 -21.80 21.86
N LYS A 85 -25.57 -21.81 20.54
CA LYS A 85 -24.72 -22.57 19.59
C LYS A 85 -24.20 -21.69 18.48
N GLN A 86 -22.95 -21.95 18.05
CA GLN A 86 -22.35 -21.33 16.86
C GLN A 86 -21.40 -22.30 16.19
N SER A 87 -21.60 -22.54 14.90
CA SER A 87 -20.69 -23.32 14.07
C SER A 87 -19.62 -22.44 13.45
N PHE A 88 -18.45 -23.01 13.20
CA PHE A 88 -17.40 -22.40 12.39
C PHE A 88 -16.88 -23.42 11.37
N GLU A 89 -16.54 -22.94 10.17
CA GLU A 89 -16.00 -23.74 9.08
C GLU A 89 -14.56 -23.29 8.78
N CYS A 90 -13.67 -24.27 8.55
CA CYS A 90 -12.27 -24.06 8.19
C CYS A 90 -12.08 -24.19 6.67
N ILE A 91 -10.98 -23.62 6.14
CA ILE A 91 -10.64 -23.63 4.70
C ILE A 91 -10.50 -25.07 4.15
N ASP A 92 -10.12 -26.02 4.99
CA ASP A 92 -10.02 -27.45 4.67
C ASP A 92 -11.34 -28.22 4.80
N LYS A 93 -12.47 -27.50 4.89
CA LYS A 93 -13.84 -28.03 5.05
C LYS A 93 -14.10 -28.78 6.36
N ARG A 94 -13.22 -28.69 7.36
CA ARG A 94 -13.51 -29.18 8.71
C ARG A 94 -14.44 -28.19 9.42
N ILE A 95 -15.44 -28.74 10.11
CA ILE A 95 -16.47 -27.96 10.81
C ILE A 95 -16.27 -28.15 12.32
N GLY A 96 -16.37 -27.04 13.05
CA GLY A 96 -16.41 -27.03 14.50
C GLY A 96 -17.68 -26.37 15.05
N LEU A 97 -17.94 -26.59 16.33
CA LEU A 97 -19.12 -26.10 17.03
C LEU A 97 -18.77 -25.61 18.43
N ILE A 98 -19.17 -24.39 18.75
CA ILE A 98 -19.15 -23.82 20.11
C ILE A 98 -20.56 -23.95 20.69
N GLU A 99 -20.66 -24.44 21.92
CA GLU A 99 -21.91 -24.55 22.67
C GLU A 99 -21.73 -24.01 24.09
N ILE A 100 -22.64 -23.12 24.51
CA ILE A 100 -22.70 -22.58 25.87
C ILE A 100 -24.02 -23.02 26.51
N PHE A 101 -23.95 -23.61 27.70
CA PHE A 101 -25.09 -24.08 28.46
C PHE A 101 -25.22 -23.31 29.77
N TYR A 102 -26.44 -22.88 30.10
CA TYR A 102 -26.76 -22.46 31.46
C TYR A 102 -27.34 -23.63 32.25
N THR A 103 -26.78 -23.93 33.42
CA THR A 103 -27.07 -25.15 34.19
C THR A 103 -28.35 -25.07 35.03
N LYS A 104 -29.06 -23.93 34.98
CA LYS A 104 -30.36 -23.70 35.63
C LYS A 104 -31.19 -22.69 34.84
N GLU A 105 -32.46 -22.58 35.19
CA GLU A 105 -33.40 -21.65 34.57
C GLU A 105 -33.09 -20.19 34.92
N PHE A 106 -33.12 -19.34 33.90
CA PHE A 106 -32.97 -17.90 33.99
C PHE A 106 -34.05 -17.21 33.12
N PRO A 107 -34.36 -15.92 33.35
CA PRO A 107 -35.32 -15.19 32.53
C PRO A 107 -34.92 -15.13 31.05
N ASP A 108 -35.89 -15.24 30.15
CA ASP A 108 -35.66 -15.08 28.72
C ASP A 108 -35.28 -13.62 28.38
N LEU A 109 -34.29 -13.48 27.51
CA LEU A 109 -33.68 -12.24 27.07
C LEU A 109 -33.67 -12.19 25.54
N TYR A 110 -32.52 -12.32 24.89
CA TYR A 110 -32.40 -12.21 23.43
C TYR A 110 -32.62 -13.55 22.73
N GLU A 111 -31.90 -14.58 23.16
CA GLU A 111 -32.03 -15.94 22.63
C GLU A 111 -32.13 -16.92 23.80
N GLY A 112 -33.36 -17.26 24.21
CA GLY A 112 -33.57 -17.89 25.52
C GLY A 112 -32.97 -17.01 26.63
N PRO A 113 -32.26 -17.57 27.62
CA PRO A 113 -31.68 -16.81 28.73
C PRO A 113 -30.41 -16.00 28.39
N PHE A 114 -29.97 -15.96 27.13
CA PHE A 114 -28.72 -15.30 26.71
C PHE A 114 -28.92 -13.86 26.24
N LEU A 115 -27.93 -13.00 26.49
CA LEU A 115 -27.87 -11.60 26.02
C LEU A 115 -27.44 -11.50 24.55
N LYS A 116 -27.73 -10.35 23.92
CA LYS A 116 -27.25 -10.06 22.58
C LYS A 116 -25.71 -9.98 22.53
N GLU A 117 -25.11 -9.39 23.55
CA GLU A 117 -23.66 -9.29 23.71
C GLU A 117 -22.98 -10.67 23.86
N GLU A 118 -23.67 -11.63 24.48
CA GLU A 118 -23.17 -13.01 24.56
C GLU A 118 -23.21 -13.69 23.20
N ARG A 119 -24.25 -13.48 22.40
CA ARG A 119 -24.35 -13.94 21.00
C ARG A 119 -23.26 -13.32 20.12
N ASP A 120 -23.06 -12.01 20.21
CA ASP A 120 -22.00 -11.32 19.46
C ASP A 120 -20.60 -11.84 19.88
N LEU A 121 -20.40 -12.18 21.16
CA LEU A 121 -19.16 -12.75 21.68
C LEU A 121 -18.85 -14.14 21.09
N ILE A 122 -19.81 -15.07 21.12
CA ILE A 122 -19.59 -16.42 20.56
C ILE A 122 -19.36 -16.35 19.04
N ASP A 123 -20.01 -15.45 18.32
CA ASP A 123 -19.75 -15.23 16.89
C ASP A 123 -18.31 -14.75 16.64
N ASN A 124 -17.84 -13.75 17.40
CA ASN A 124 -16.47 -13.26 17.31
C ASN A 124 -15.43 -14.34 17.64
N ILE A 125 -15.65 -15.11 18.72
CA ILE A 125 -14.73 -16.19 19.10
C ILE A 125 -14.73 -17.30 18.05
N SER A 126 -15.89 -17.61 17.43
CA SER A 126 -15.97 -18.60 16.36
C SER A 126 -15.11 -18.22 15.14
N ASN A 127 -15.15 -16.94 14.72
CA ASN A 127 -14.30 -16.41 13.66
C ASN A 127 -12.81 -16.44 14.02
N MET A 128 -12.46 -16.11 15.27
CA MET A 128 -11.07 -16.16 15.74
C MET A 128 -10.51 -17.58 15.75
N ILE A 129 -11.32 -18.57 16.19
CA ILE A 129 -10.94 -19.98 16.18
C ILE A 129 -10.74 -20.46 14.73
N SER A 130 -11.69 -20.17 13.83
CA SER A 130 -11.54 -20.54 12.41
C SER A 130 -10.29 -19.91 11.80
N GLY A 131 -10.07 -18.60 12.00
CA GLY A 131 -8.88 -17.90 11.50
C GLY A 131 -7.57 -18.50 12.02
N TYR A 132 -7.51 -18.86 13.31
CA TYR A 132 -6.34 -19.53 13.90
C TYR A 132 -6.11 -20.92 13.29
N ILE A 133 -7.13 -21.77 13.21
CA ILE A 133 -7.00 -23.12 12.63
C ILE A 133 -6.60 -23.04 11.15
N ASN A 134 -7.16 -22.09 10.40
CA ASN A 134 -6.81 -21.84 9.00
C ASN A 134 -5.35 -21.39 8.85
N THR A 135 -4.85 -20.56 9.77
CA THR A 135 -3.45 -20.13 9.80
C THR A 135 -2.52 -21.33 10.07
N GLU A 136 -2.87 -22.18 11.02
CA GLU A 136 -2.11 -23.41 11.31
C GLU A 136 -2.16 -24.42 10.15
N ALA A 137 -3.30 -24.57 9.48
CA ALA A 137 -3.43 -25.39 8.28
C ALA A 137 -2.62 -24.84 7.10
N GLY A 138 -2.59 -23.51 6.93
CA GLY A 138 -1.79 -22.82 5.92
C GLY A 138 -0.29 -23.04 6.10
N LYS A 139 0.21 -23.07 7.34
CA LYS A 139 1.61 -23.43 7.64
C LYS A 139 1.95 -24.84 7.15
N TYR A 140 1.03 -25.80 7.30
CA TYR A 140 1.23 -27.18 6.86
C TYR A 140 1.20 -27.30 5.32
N LEU A 141 0.34 -26.55 4.64
CA LEU A 141 0.24 -26.52 3.17
C LEU A 141 1.49 -25.90 2.51
N ILE A 142 2.01 -24.79 3.06
CA ILE A 142 3.24 -24.13 2.57
C ILE A 142 4.47 -25.04 2.67
N THR A 143 4.46 -26.04 3.57
CA THR A 143 5.55 -27.01 3.69
C THR A 143 5.46 -28.13 2.65
N LYS A 144 4.30 -28.28 1.97
CA LYS A 144 4.04 -29.34 0.98
C LYS A 144 4.02 -28.84 -0.47
N THR A 145 3.63 -27.59 -0.73
CA THR A 145 3.62 -26.98 -2.08
C THR A 145 4.96 -26.38 -2.49
N LYS A 146 6.05 -27.14 -2.32
CA LYS A 146 7.30 -26.91 -3.05
C LYS A 146 7.41 -27.74 -4.33
N GLU A 147 6.41 -28.57 -4.62
CA GLU A 147 6.29 -29.28 -5.88
C GLU A 147 4.82 -29.21 -6.34
N GLU A 148 4.65 -28.94 -7.64
CA GLU A 148 3.41 -28.95 -8.43
C GLU A 148 2.57 -27.64 -8.49
N HIS A 149 2.79 -26.92 -9.60
CA HIS A 149 1.83 -25.98 -10.19
C HIS A 149 0.59 -26.74 -10.69
N SER A 150 -0.59 -26.17 -10.51
CA SER A 150 -1.73 -26.47 -11.38
C SER A 150 -2.52 -25.20 -11.70
N GLU A 151 -2.86 -25.11 -12.98
CA GLU A 151 -3.71 -24.13 -13.64
C GLU A 151 -5.14 -24.21 -13.08
N ASP A 152 -5.75 -23.06 -12.74
CA ASP A 152 -7.19 -22.98 -12.47
C ASP A 152 -7.90 -22.26 -13.63
N GLU A 153 -8.90 -22.95 -14.19
CA GLU A 153 -9.80 -22.47 -15.23
C GLU A 153 -10.74 -21.38 -14.72
N TYR A 154 -10.90 -20.32 -15.52
CA TYR A 154 -11.74 -19.16 -15.24
C TYR A 154 -13.21 -19.46 -15.56
N ILE A 155 -14.09 -19.49 -14.55
CA ILE A 155 -15.54 -19.55 -14.76
C ILE A 155 -16.08 -18.11 -14.85
N GLU A 156 -16.68 -17.76 -15.99
CA GLU A 156 -17.39 -16.48 -16.19
C GLU A 156 -18.67 -16.42 -15.33
N GLY A 157 -18.62 -15.65 -14.25
CA GLY A 157 -19.79 -15.13 -13.54
C GLY A 157 -19.86 -13.60 -13.64
N PRO A 158 -21.02 -12.97 -13.43
CA PRO A 158 -21.13 -11.51 -13.41
C PRO A 158 -20.22 -10.94 -12.32
N PHE A 159 -19.25 -10.14 -12.76
CA PHE A 159 -18.16 -9.61 -11.94
C PHE A 159 -18.71 -8.77 -10.77
N VAL A 160 -18.41 -9.19 -9.55
CA VAL A 160 -18.68 -8.43 -8.31
C VAL A 160 -17.56 -7.38 -8.13
N ARG A 161 -17.93 -6.13 -7.85
CA ARG A 161 -16.98 -5.06 -7.50
C ARG A 161 -16.17 -5.52 -6.27
N VAL A 162 -14.84 -5.60 -6.38
CA VAL A 162 -14.00 -6.00 -5.25
C VAL A 162 -13.97 -4.83 -4.27
N GLU A 163 -14.75 -4.90 -3.18
CA GLU A 163 -15.03 -3.76 -2.30
C GLU A 163 -13.91 -3.35 -1.33
N ASN A 164 -12.72 -3.97 -1.36
CA ASN A 164 -11.55 -3.44 -0.64
C ASN A 164 -10.28 -4.18 -1.05
N ARG A 165 -9.37 -3.50 -1.76
CA ARG A 165 -8.07 -4.09 -2.15
C ARG A 165 -6.98 -3.91 -1.08
N ASN A 166 -7.31 -3.32 0.09
CA ASN A 166 -6.38 -3.04 1.19
C ASN A 166 -5.09 -2.31 0.73
N LEU A 167 -5.16 -1.53 -0.35
CA LEU A 167 -3.99 -0.92 -1.00
C LEU A 167 -3.16 -0.06 -0.04
N LEU A 168 -3.82 0.67 0.86
CA LEU A 168 -3.16 1.46 1.89
C LEU A 168 -2.38 0.59 2.88
N ASN A 169 -2.99 -0.50 3.36
CA ASN A 169 -2.32 -1.42 4.27
C ASN A 169 -1.14 -2.11 3.58
N ASP A 170 -1.27 -2.51 2.31
CA ASP A 170 -0.17 -3.10 1.55
C ASP A 170 0.99 -2.11 1.33
N TYR A 171 0.67 -0.84 1.04
CA TYR A 171 1.66 0.23 0.93
C TYR A 171 2.39 0.47 2.25
N LEU A 172 1.66 0.51 3.38
CA LEU A 172 2.23 0.70 4.71
C LEU A 172 3.10 -0.49 5.12
N ASN A 173 2.60 -1.71 4.95
CA ASN A 173 3.30 -2.95 5.29
C ASN A 173 4.60 -3.09 4.49
N ARG A 174 4.60 -2.79 3.18
CA ARG A 174 5.85 -2.86 2.38
C ARG A 174 6.89 -1.82 2.82
N ASN A 175 6.46 -0.61 3.16
CA ASN A 175 7.37 0.44 3.62
C ASN A 175 7.86 0.22 5.06
N ASN A 176 7.06 -0.43 5.90
CA ASN A 176 7.37 -0.72 7.30
C ASN A 176 7.85 -2.15 7.56
N ALA A 177 7.93 -3.04 6.57
CA ALA A 177 8.21 -4.46 6.76
C ALA A 177 9.45 -4.75 7.63
N ASN A 178 10.55 -4.01 7.46
CA ASN A 178 11.73 -4.16 8.31
C ASN A 178 11.50 -3.69 9.75
N ARG A 179 10.67 -2.65 9.94
CA ARG A 179 10.28 -2.12 11.25
C ARG A 179 9.30 -3.06 11.95
N ASP A 180 8.34 -3.62 11.22
CA ASP A 180 7.32 -4.53 11.73
C ASP A 180 7.95 -5.82 12.26
N VAL A 181 8.98 -6.35 11.59
CA VAL A 181 9.76 -7.49 12.13
C VAL A 181 10.29 -7.20 13.54
N TYR A 182 10.82 -6.01 13.82
CA TYR A 182 11.27 -5.68 15.18
C TYR A 182 10.12 -5.50 16.18
N HIS A 183 8.94 -5.08 15.71
CA HIS A 183 7.74 -5.04 16.56
C HIS A 183 7.32 -6.44 16.99
N ASP A 184 7.50 -7.43 16.12
CA ASP A 184 7.17 -8.84 16.36
C ASP A 184 8.23 -9.59 17.19
N LEU A 185 9.38 -8.98 17.47
CA LEU A 185 10.40 -9.53 18.38
C LEU A 185 10.11 -9.20 19.85
N MET A 186 10.50 -10.11 20.73
CA MET A 186 10.26 -10.07 22.18
C MET A 186 8.81 -9.76 22.54
N PRO A 187 7.82 -10.54 22.05
CA PRO A 187 6.41 -10.34 22.37
C PRO A 187 6.13 -10.50 23.87
N PHE A 188 6.83 -11.41 24.55
CA PHE A 188 6.77 -11.55 26.00
C PHE A 188 7.79 -10.63 26.68
N LYS A 189 7.32 -9.87 27.67
CA LYS A 189 8.16 -9.03 28.54
C LYS A 189 7.66 -9.14 29.96
N VAL A 190 8.57 -9.20 30.91
CA VAL A 190 8.21 -9.19 32.34
C VAL A 190 7.80 -7.76 32.71
N LYS A 191 6.55 -7.58 33.14
CA LYS A 191 5.95 -6.29 33.50
C LYS A 191 5.56 -6.23 34.99
N GLU A 192 5.15 -7.35 35.58
CA GLU A 192 4.71 -7.42 36.97
C GLU A 192 5.47 -8.55 37.68
N ILE A 193 6.26 -8.18 38.70
CA ILE A 193 7.03 -9.10 39.54
C ILE A 193 6.43 -9.11 40.94
N LEU A 194 6.15 -10.30 41.46
CA LEU A 194 5.81 -10.49 42.87
C LEU A 194 7.08 -10.85 43.64
N LEU A 195 7.55 -9.96 44.50
CA LEU A 195 8.67 -10.20 45.39
C LEU A 195 8.15 -10.64 46.75
N VAL A 196 8.50 -11.87 47.15
CA VAL A 196 8.17 -12.41 48.46
C VAL A 196 9.42 -12.37 49.32
N ALA A 197 9.43 -11.48 50.32
CA ALA A 197 10.57 -11.25 51.18
C ALA A 197 10.10 -10.82 52.57
N ASN A 198 10.81 -11.22 53.62
CA ASN A 198 10.57 -10.62 54.93
C ASN A 198 11.07 -9.16 54.95
N LEU A 199 10.61 -8.38 55.93
CA LEU A 199 10.95 -6.95 56.03
C LEU A 199 12.46 -6.69 56.18
N TYR A 200 13.21 -7.62 56.77
CA TYR A 200 14.66 -7.47 56.95
C TYR A 200 15.42 -7.67 55.63
N ASP A 201 15.06 -8.71 54.87
CA ASP A 201 15.64 -9.00 53.56
C ASP A 201 15.29 -7.90 52.54
N ALA A 202 14.04 -7.42 52.55
CA ALA A 202 13.61 -6.29 51.74
C ALA A 202 14.36 -5.00 52.10
N TYR A 203 14.63 -4.76 53.40
CA TYR A 203 15.42 -3.62 53.86
C TYR A 203 16.89 -3.69 53.42
N ASN A 204 17.52 -4.87 53.48
CA ASN A 204 18.91 -5.04 53.06
C ASN A 204 19.08 -4.76 51.55
N ILE A 205 18.16 -5.24 50.71
CA ILE A 205 18.15 -4.95 49.28
C ILE A 205 18.01 -3.44 49.00
N GLU A 206 17.09 -2.75 49.67
CA GLU A 206 16.88 -1.31 49.47
C GLU A 206 18.07 -0.48 49.97
N ARG A 207 18.70 -0.87 51.08
CA ARG A 207 19.79 -0.11 51.69
C ARG A 207 21.14 -0.31 50.99
N GLU A 208 21.47 -1.54 50.57
CA GLU A 208 22.75 -1.86 49.93
C GLU A 208 22.73 -1.60 48.42
N GLY A 209 21.55 -1.68 47.77
CA GLY A 209 21.44 -1.61 46.32
C GLY A 209 20.42 -0.63 45.74
N ARG A 210 19.56 0.06 46.52
CA ARG A 210 18.46 0.89 45.97
C ARG A 210 17.78 0.20 44.78
N PHE A 211 17.33 -1.02 45.01
CA PHE A 211 16.91 -1.99 43.99
C PHE A 211 16.04 -1.40 42.87
N THR A 212 15.05 -0.58 43.22
CA THR A 212 14.17 0.06 42.23
C THR A 212 14.90 1.12 41.39
N GLU A 213 15.83 1.90 41.99
CA GLU A 213 16.64 2.90 41.28
C GLU A 213 17.70 2.26 40.38
N GLN A 214 18.33 1.16 40.79
CA GLN A 214 19.35 0.50 39.96
C GLN A 214 18.74 -0.24 38.76
N ILE A 215 17.57 -0.87 38.93
CA ILE A 215 16.82 -1.38 37.77
C ILE A 215 16.46 -0.23 36.83
N TYR A 216 16.07 0.93 37.38
CA TYR A 216 15.76 2.11 36.57
C TYR A 216 16.96 2.61 35.78
N ASP A 217 18.12 2.80 36.44
CA ASP A 217 19.33 3.32 35.80
C ASP A 217 19.83 2.38 34.70
N GLU A 218 19.80 1.06 34.89
CA GLU A 218 20.22 0.12 33.86
C GLU A 218 19.23 0.05 32.68
N TYR A 219 17.93 0.07 32.93
CA TYR A 219 16.92 0.13 31.86
C TYR A 219 17.02 1.44 31.06
N HIS A 220 17.37 2.55 31.73
CA HIS A 220 17.56 3.83 31.09
C HIS A 220 18.86 3.89 30.27
N GLN A 221 19.99 3.45 30.83
CA GLN A 221 21.29 3.40 30.14
C GLN A 221 21.25 2.54 28.87
N LEU A 222 20.47 1.45 28.90
CA LEU A 222 20.36 0.48 27.82
C LEU A 222 19.15 0.71 26.88
N ASN A 223 18.47 1.85 26.99
CA ASN A 223 17.32 2.23 26.16
C ASN A 223 16.21 1.16 26.07
N LEU A 224 15.84 0.55 27.21
CA LEU A 224 14.80 -0.48 27.27
C LEU A 224 13.40 0.15 27.46
N SER A 225 12.40 -0.39 26.75
CA SER A 225 11.06 0.24 26.61
C SER A 225 10.11 0.07 27.80
N SER A 226 10.30 -0.96 28.63
CA SER A 226 9.31 -1.34 29.66
C SER A 226 9.98 -1.86 30.91
N MET A 227 9.96 -1.06 31.97
CA MET A 227 10.44 -1.45 33.29
C MET A 227 9.38 -2.30 34.01
N PRO A 228 9.76 -3.43 34.63
CA PRO A 228 8.83 -4.19 35.44
C PRO A 228 8.48 -3.45 36.74
N ARG A 229 7.22 -3.55 37.14
CA ARG A 229 6.75 -3.11 38.45
C ARG A 229 6.92 -4.25 39.44
N VAL A 230 7.50 -3.93 40.60
CA VAL A 230 7.69 -4.90 41.69
C VAL A 230 6.65 -4.67 42.78
N THR A 231 5.98 -5.74 43.20
CA THR A 231 5.04 -5.75 44.33
C THR A 231 5.62 -6.63 45.43
N GLY A 232 5.94 -6.05 46.58
CA GLY A 232 6.46 -6.77 47.74
C GLY A 232 5.36 -7.33 48.64
N VAL A 233 5.52 -8.57 49.10
CA VAL A 233 4.66 -9.20 50.11
C VAL A 233 5.52 -9.92 51.16
N SER A 234 4.99 -10.03 52.37
CA SER A 234 5.75 -10.53 53.52
C SER A 234 5.40 -11.96 53.94
N CYS A 235 4.27 -12.49 53.48
CA CYS A 235 3.80 -13.82 53.84
C CYS A 235 2.99 -14.51 52.73
N CYS A 236 2.77 -15.82 52.89
CA CYS A 236 2.11 -16.66 51.88
C CYS A 236 0.67 -16.24 51.56
N ASP A 237 -0.10 -15.85 52.57
CA ASP A 237 -1.51 -15.46 52.36
C ASP A 237 -1.62 -14.14 51.59
N GLU A 238 -0.70 -13.19 51.84
CA GLU A 238 -0.59 -11.96 51.05
C GLU A 238 -0.19 -12.25 49.60
N ALA A 239 0.77 -13.16 49.39
CA ALA A 239 1.19 -13.58 48.06
C ALA A 239 0.02 -14.18 47.27
N LEU A 240 -0.72 -15.12 47.86
CA LEU A 240 -1.89 -15.73 47.21
C LEU A 240 -3.03 -14.73 46.96
N LYS A 241 -3.24 -13.77 47.88
CA LYS A 241 -4.22 -12.69 47.68
C LYS A 241 -3.84 -11.82 46.49
N GLN A 242 -2.57 -11.46 46.35
CA GLN A 242 -2.08 -10.67 45.21
C GLN A 242 -2.24 -11.44 43.90
N LEU A 243 -1.81 -12.71 43.86
CA LEU A 243 -1.92 -13.58 42.69
C LEU A 243 -3.36 -13.81 42.21
N ARG A 244 -4.35 -13.80 43.13
CA ARG A 244 -5.77 -13.86 42.78
C ARG A 244 -6.36 -12.53 42.32
N SER A 245 -5.72 -11.41 42.65
CA SER A 245 -6.23 -10.06 42.35
C SER A 245 -5.75 -9.52 41.01
N LYS A 246 -4.53 -9.86 40.58
CA LYS A 246 -3.93 -9.43 39.32
C LYS A 246 -2.91 -10.45 38.82
N HIS A 247 -2.58 -10.36 37.54
CA HIS A 247 -1.56 -11.20 36.92
C HIS A 247 -0.15 -10.76 37.32
N PHE A 248 0.75 -11.73 37.47
CA PHE A 248 2.18 -11.54 37.62
C PHE A 248 2.90 -12.44 36.61
N ASP A 249 3.91 -11.88 35.95
CA ASP A 249 4.71 -12.59 34.96
C ASP A 249 5.76 -13.49 35.64
N MET A 250 6.19 -13.10 36.84
CA MET A 250 7.28 -13.74 37.57
C MET A 250 7.13 -13.58 39.09
N ILE A 251 7.57 -14.60 39.84
CA ILE A 251 7.67 -14.55 41.31
C ILE A 251 9.13 -14.72 41.71
N ILE A 252 9.62 -13.83 42.56
CA ILE A 252 10.94 -13.94 43.19
C ILE A 252 10.71 -14.17 44.68
N VAL A 253 11.17 -15.31 45.18
CA VAL A 253 11.08 -15.64 46.61
C VAL A 253 12.46 -15.54 47.22
N MET A 254 12.62 -14.62 48.17
CA MET A 254 13.87 -14.47 48.90
C MET A 254 13.97 -15.52 50.01
N VAL A 255 15.16 -16.05 50.13
CA VAL A 255 15.50 -17.03 51.16
C VAL A 255 16.51 -16.40 52.10
N GLY A 256 16.04 -16.13 53.32
CA GLY A 256 16.85 -15.67 54.44
C GLY A 256 17.03 -16.77 55.48
N VAL A 257 16.81 -16.44 56.76
CA VAL A 257 16.97 -17.40 57.88
C VAL A 257 15.92 -18.52 57.83
N ASP A 258 14.72 -18.22 57.34
CA ASP A 258 13.63 -19.19 57.19
C ASP A 258 13.75 -19.96 55.87
N LYS A 259 14.10 -21.24 55.97
CA LYS A 259 14.36 -22.11 54.84
C LYS A 259 13.15 -22.92 54.36
N LYS A 260 12.09 -23.03 55.17
CA LYS A 260 10.94 -23.91 54.90
C LYS A 260 9.79 -23.17 54.22
N THR A 261 9.44 -22.00 54.72
CA THR A 261 8.31 -21.20 54.20
C THR A 261 8.43 -20.88 52.70
N PRO A 262 9.62 -20.55 52.14
CA PRO A 262 9.78 -20.36 50.69
C PRO A 262 9.40 -21.59 49.84
N ILE A 263 9.71 -22.80 50.31
CA ILE A 263 9.40 -24.05 49.60
C ILE A 263 7.89 -24.31 49.64
N GLU A 264 7.29 -24.27 50.83
CA GLU A 264 5.84 -24.47 51.02
C GLU A 264 5.01 -23.46 50.22
N LEU A 265 5.48 -22.21 50.14
CA LEU A 265 4.88 -21.20 49.29
C LEU A 265 4.97 -21.58 47.82
N SER A 266 6.16 -21.98 47.36
CA SER A 266 6.40 -22.34 45.96
C SER A 266 5.51 -23.50 45.53
N GLU A 267 5.38 -24.55 46.36
CA GLU A 267 4.46 -25.67 46.12
C GLU A 267 3.00 -25.21 46.02
N ARG A 268 2.56 -24.38 46.97
CA ARG A 268 1.17 -23.91 47.04
C ARG A 268 0.81 -22.99 45.87
N VAL A 269 1.74 -22.12 45.46
CA VAL A 269 1.58 -21.26 44.29
C VAL A 269 1.57 -22.11 43.02
N LYS A 270 2.49 -23.06 42.86
CA LYS A 270 2.59 -23.85 41.62
C LYS A 270 1.40 -24.78 41.42
N LYS A 271 0.72 -25.17 42.51
CA LYS A 271 -0.56 -25.89 42.47
C LYS A 271 -1.71 -25.06 41.87
N ASP A 272 -1.84 -23.80 42.28
CA ASP A 272 -2.94 -22.93 41.85
C ASP A 272 -2.60 -22.14 40.56
N PHE A 273 -1.30 -21.90 40.30
CA PHE A 273 -0.78 -21.08 39.21
C PHE A 273 0.46 -21.73 38.55
N PRO A 274 0.31 -22.90 37.88
CA PRO A 274 1.42 -23.69 37.36
C PRO A 274 2.25 -22.98 36.26
N TYR A 275 1.69 -21.96 35.62
CA TYR A 275 2.31 -21.26 34.49
C TYR A 275 3.28 -20.13 34.90
N ILE A 276 3.24 -19.64 36.15
CA ILE A 276 4.10 -18.52 36.59
C ILE A 276 5.47 -19.05 37.01
N SER A 277 6.55 -18.47 36.50
CA SER A 277 7.90 -18.86 36.90
C SER A 277 8.25 -18.38 38.30
N ILE A 278 8.76 -19.29 39.13
CA ILE A 278 9.17 -19.05 40.52
C ILE A 278 10.68 -19.18 40.62
N PHE A 279 11.37 -18.07 40.90
CA PHE A 279 12.81 -18.07 41.13
C PHE A 279 13.11 -17.85 42.61
N LEU A 280 14.04 -18.64 43.15
CA LEU A 280 14.58 -18.42 44.49
C LEU A 280 15.77 -17.46 44.42
N LEU A 281 15.88 -16.56 45.40
CA LEU A 281 17.04 -15.69 45.59
C LEU A 281 17.64 -15.92 46.98
N LEU A 282 18.83 -16.50 47.02
CA LEU A 282 19.57 -16.80 48.25
C LEU A 282 20.42 -15.59 48.67
N ASN A 283 20.33 -15.23 49.95
CA ASN A 283 21.14 -14.15 50.54
C ASN A 283 22.53 -14.60 51.04
N ASN A 284 22.80 -15.91 51.09
CA ASN A 284 24.06 -16.43 51.62
C ASN A 284 24.52 -17.69 50.86
N ASP A 285 25.79 -17.69 50.42
CA ASP A 285 26.49 -18.81 49.80
C ASP A 285 26.43 -20.09 50.65
N ALA A 286 26.42 -19.96 51.99
CA ALA A 286 26.38 -21.10 52.91
C ALA A 286 25.09 -21.92 52.83
N ASP A 287 24.01 -21.34 52.29
CA ASP A 287 22.70 -21.99 52.21
C ASP A 287 22.51 -22.79 50.91
N VAL A 288 23.40 -22.63 49.94
CA VAL A 288 23.36 -23.34 48.64
C VAL A 288 23.38 -24.85 48.83
N GLY A 289 24.29 -25.36 49.68
CA GLY A 289 24.42 -26.80 49.93
C GLY A 289 23.16 -27.44 50.51
N PHE A 290 22.40 -26.72 51.34
CA PHE A 290 21.13 -27.20 51.90
C PHE A 290 20.07 -27.41 50.81
N TYR A 291 19.98 -26.51 49.84
CA TYR A 291 19.01 -26.61 48.75
C TYR A 291 19.47 -27.51 47.61
N GLU A 292 20.78 -27.64 47.38
CA GLU A 292 21.35 -28.59 46.43
C GLU A 292 21.20 -30.05 46.90
N GLU A 293 21.29 -30.33 48.21
CA GLU A 293 20.98 -31.66 48.78
C GLU A 293 19.48 -32.01 48.73
N GLN A 294 18.60 -31.00 48.64
CA GLN A 294 17.14 -31.15 48.56
C GLN A 294 16.59 -30.88 47.15
N ARG A 295 17.44 -30.93 46.11
CA ARG A 295 17.05 -30.60 44.72
C ARG A 295 15.87 -31.43 44.21
N ASP A 296 15.79 -32.71 44.59
CA ASP A 296 14.70 -33.62 44.19
C ASP A 296 13.35 -33.23 44.83
N SER A 297 13.34 -32.42 45.88
CA SER A 297 12.12 -31.87 46.50
C SER A 297 11.75 -30.46 46.00
N LEU A 298 12.55 -29.85 45.13
CA LEU A 298 12.37 -28.48 44.63
C LEU A 298 11.72 -28.40 43.23
N HIS A 299 10.93 -29.40 42.83
CA HIS A 299 10.27 -29.43 41.51
C HIS A 299 9.34 -28.24 41.21
N CYS A 300 8.90 -27.50 42.24
CA CYS A 300 8.06 -26.32 42.11
C CYS A 300 8.82 -25.01 41.85
N VAL A 301 10.17 -25.05 41.89
CA VAL A 301 11.06 -23.90 41.65
C VAL A 301 11.72 -24.05 40.30
N ASP A 302 11.65 -23.00 39.47
CA ASP A 302 12.19 -23.02 38.11
C ASP A 302 13.71 -22.80 38.10
N LYS A 303 14.25 -21.83 38.86
CA LYS A 303 15.69 -21.52 38.98
C LYS A 303 16.05 -20.90 40.34
N MET A 304 17.34 -20.94 40.69
CA MET A 304 17.87 -20.45 41.96
C MET A 304 19.06 -19.51 41.74
N PHE A 305 18.94 -18.26 42.19
CA PHE A 305 20.00 -17.26 42.06
C PHE A 305 20.61 -16.93 43.42
N ILE A 306 21.87 -16.51 43.40
CA ILE A 306 22.57 -16.02 44.59
C ILE A 306 22.74 -14.52 44.49
N TRP A 307 22.38 -13.81 45.56
CA TRP A 307 22.62 -12.38 45.69
C TRP A 307 23.86 -12.10 46.53
N ASN A 308 24.90 -11.57 45.89
CA ASN A 308 26.17 -11.18 46.53
C ASN A 308 26.26 -9.66 46.77
N GLY A 309 25.12 -8.97 46.87
CA GLY A 309 25.06 -7.50 46.97
C GLY A 309 25.03 -6.77 45.62
N GLU A 310 25.25 -7.47 44.49
CA GLU A 310 25.13 -6.88 43.14
C GLU A 310 23.67 -6.96 42.63
N SER A 311 23.07 -5.82 42.27
CA SER A 311 21.69 -5.75 41.75
C SER A 311 21.51 -6.28 40.33
N GLN A 312 22.59 -6.43 39.57
CA GLN A 312 22.57 -6.91 38.18
C GLN A 312 22.01 -8.33 38.04
N VAL A 313 22.04 -9.11 39.13
CA VAL A 313 21.43 -10.44 39.18
C VAL A 313 19.92 -10.39 38.88
N PHE A 314 19.22 -9.35 39.33
CA PHE A 314 17.77 -9.22 39.08
C PHE A 314 17.47 -9.01 37.59
N ILE A 315 18.31 -8.24 36.91
CA ILE A 315 18.18 -8.03 35.46
C ILE A 315 18.49 -9.32 34.72
N ALA A 316 19.51 -10.06 35.15
CA ALA A 316 19.81 -11.38 34.61
C ALA A 316 18.65 -12.37 34.80
N MET A 317 17.99 -12.36 35.95
CA MET A 317 16.80 -13.17 36.22
C MET A 317 15.65 -12.84 35.26
N ILE A 318 15.30 -11.56 35.14
CA ILE A 318 14.26 -11.07 34.24
C ILE A 318 14.57 -11.46 32.79
N LYS A 319 15.79 -11.14 32.33
CA LYS A 319 16.20 -11.41 30.94
C LYS A 319 16.34 -12.89 30.64
N SER A 320 16.75 -13.71 31.61
CA SER A 320 16.78 -15.17 31.44
C SER A 320 15.39 -15.76 31.23
N LEU A 321 14.36 -15.21 31.86
CA LEU A 321 12.98 -15.63 31.63
C LEU A 321 12.49 -15.13 30.25
N GLU A 322 12.70 -13.85 29.95
CA GLU A 322 12.33 -13.28 28.65
C GLU A 322 12.98 -14.02 27.48
N ASP A 323 14.27 -14.33 27.56
CA ASP A 323 14.99 -15.03 26.49
C ASP A 323 14.51 -16.47 26.32
N LYS A 324 14.25 -17.18 27.42
CA LYS A 324 13.71 -18.55 27.38
C LYS A 324 12.36 -18.59 26.67
N VAL A 325 11.46 -17.64 26.96
CA VAL A 325 10.10 -17.61 26.40
C VAL A 325 10.11 -17.12 24.94
N ASN A 326 10.93 -16.13 24.61
CA ASN A 326 10.92 -15.51 23.28
C ASN A 326 11.83 -16.19 22.25
N ALA A 327 12.73 -17.09 22.66
CA ALA A 327 13.76 -17.64 21.75
C ALA A 327 13.19 -18.19 20.45
N GLU A 328 12.14 -19.00 20.51
CA GLU A 328 11.50 -19.64 19.35
C GLU A 328 10.89 -18.61 18.38
N ASN A 329 10.05 -17.70 18.88
CA ASN A 329 9.49 -16.62 18.07
C ASN A 329 10.59 -15.76 17.44
N ASP A 330 11.59 -15.38 18.23
CA ASP A 330 12.60 -14.42 17.78
C ASP A 330 13.58 -15.06 16.78
N THR A 331 13.87 -16.37 16.88
CA THR A 331 14.63 -17.10 15.86
C THR A 331 13.86 -17.23 14.55
N ASP A 332 12.56 -17.51 14.62
CA ASP A 332 11.73 -17.75 13.44
C ASP A 332 11.40 -16.45 12.70
N VAL A 333 10.97 -15.43 13.45
CA VAL A 333 10.56 -14.13 12.90
C VAL A 333 11.76 -13.28 12.55
N GLY A 334 12.81 -13.27 13.39
CA GLY A 334 13.92 -12.33 13.27
C GLY A 334 15.26 -12.93 12.84
N LEU A 335 15.41 -14.26 12.77
CA LEU A 335 16.74 -14.90 12.73
C LEU A 335 17.64 -14.47 13.90
N VAL A 336 17.04 -14.18 15.07
CA VAL A 336 17.80 -13.80 16.27
C VAL A 336 18.70 -14.97 16.68
N ARG A 337 19.94 -14.66 17.06
CA ARG A 337 20.94 -15.67 17.40
C ARG A 337 20.86 -16.11 18.86
N VAL A 338 21.37 -17.31 19.15
CA VAL A 338 21.33 -17.93 20.49
C VAL A 338 22.75 -18.18 21.00
N ILE A 339 23.02 -17.78 22.24
CA ILE A 339 24.20 -18.14 23.03
C ILE A 339 23.75 -19.22 24.01
N LEU A 340 24.37 -20.41 23.95
CA LEU A 340 24.10 -21.50 24.88
C LEU A 340 25.13 -21.47 26.01
N LEU A 341 24.66 -21.23 27.24
CA LEU A 341 25.45 -21.33 28.46
C LEU A 341 25.08 -22.63 29.19
N VAL A 342 26.06 -23.46 29.51
CA VAL A 342 25.89 -24.70 30.29
C VAL A 342 26.62 -24.55 31.61
N GLU A 343 25.83 -24.39 32.68
CA GLU A 343 26.32 -24.19 34.04
C GLU A 343 25.26 -24.68 35.03
N ASP A 344 25.63 -25.65 35.87
CA ASP A 344 24.72 -26.28 36.82
C ASP A 344 24.75 -25.61 38.20
N SER A 345 25.83 -24.90 38.54
CA SER A 345 26.01 -24.20 39.81
C SER A 345 25.35 -22.82 39.83
N ALA A 346 24.41 -22.65 40.77
CA ALA A 346 23.74 -21.37 41.02
C ALA A 346 24.72 -20.22 41.29
N LYS A 347 25.83 -20.52 41.97
CA LYS A 347 26.88 -19.54 42.26
C LYS A 347 27.52 -18.97 41.00
N TYR A 348 27.85 -19.84 40.05
CA TYR A 348 28.55 -19.42 38.85
C TYR A 348 27.60 -18.76 37.86
N TYR A 349 26.44 -19.35 37.54
CA TYR A 349 25.55 -18.68 36.57
C TYR A 349 24.97 -17.35 37.08
N SER A 350 24.82 -17.18 38.41
CA SER A 350 24.44 -15.88 38.99
C SER A 350 25.52 -14.80 38.81
N ARG A 351 26.78 -15.18 38.60
CA ARG A 351 27.90 -14.29 38.24
C ARG A 351 28.04 -14.10 36.74
N TYR A 352 27.86 -15.18 35.94
CA TYR A 352 28.08 -15.14 34.49
C TYR A 352 26.95 -14.45 33.73
N LEU A 353 25.69 -14.73 34.05
CA LEU A 353 24.55 -14.18 33.30
C LEU A 353 24.54 -12.64 33.31
N PRO A 354 24.72 -11.94 34.44
CA PRO A 354 24.84 -10.48 34.44
C PRO A 354 25.91 -9.95 33.48
N LEU A 355 27.10 -10.55 33.49
CA LEU A 355 28.23 -10.15 32.65
C LEU A 355 27.94 -10.37 31.16
N LEU A 356 27.32 -11.49 30.81
CA LEU A 356 26.94 -11.79 29.43
C LEU A 356 25.84 -10.83 28.94
N TYR A 357 24.79 -10.59 29.72
CA TYR A 357 23.74 -9.64 29.35
C TYR A 357 24.28 -8.24 29.15
N GLN A 358 25.11 -7.75 30.08
CA GLN A 358 25.73 -6.43 29.97
C GLN A 358 26.58 -6.32 28.70
N SER A 359 27.38 -7.35 28.40
CA SER A 359 28.26 -7.35 27.24
C SER A 359 27.45 -7.41 25.93
N VAL A 360 26.45 -8.29 25.82
CA VAL A 360 25.61 -8.42 24.62
C VAL A 360 24.80 -7.15 24.36
N MET A 361 24.20 -6.56 25.40
CA MET A 361 23.40 -5.34 25.26
C MET A 361 24.25 -4.13 24.87
N ALA A 362 25.40 -3.93 25.51
CA ALA A 362 26.29 -2.82 25.21
C ALA A 362 26.79 -2.85 23.75
N GLN A 363 27.12 -4.05 23.23
CA GLN A 363 27.53 -4.16 21.83
C GLN A 363 26.37 -3.94 20.85
N THR A 364 25.17 -4.44 21.17
CA THR A 364 23.98 -4.23 20.34
C THR A 364 23.66 -2.73 20.23
N GLN A 365 23.78 -1.98 21.33
CA GLN A 365 23.53 -0.54 21.37
C GLN A 365 24.51 0.25 20.48
N ARG A 366 25.81 -0.07 20.51
CA ARG A 366 26.82 0.60 19.68
C ARG A 366 26.48 0.53 18.19
N ILE A 367 26.04 -0.64 17.71
CA ILE A 367 25.67 -0.84 16.29
C ILE A 367 24.46 0.01 15.91
N ILE A 368 23.48 0.08 16.82
CA ILE A 368 22.26 0.83 16.61
C ILE A 368 22.56 2.33 16.51
N ASP A 369 23.46 2.84 17.37
CA ASP A 369 23.89 4.23 17.38
C ASP A 369 24.64 4.63 16.10
N ASP A 370 25.41 3.72 15.50
CA ASP A 370 26.16 3.97 14.24
C ASP A 370 25.26 4.02 12.99
N VAL A 371 24.04 3.44 13.05
CA VAL A 371 23.20 3.23 11.84
C VAL A 371 22.00 4.17 11.77
N THR A 372 21.44 4.62 12.90
CA THR A 372 20.23 5.45 12.90
C THR A 372 20.24 6.52 13.98
N THR A 373 19.64 7.67 13.70
CA THR A 373 19.46 8.75 14.67
C THR A 373 18.06 8.77 15.31
N ASP A 374 17.12 7.94 14.84
CA ASP A 374 15.74 7.88 15.35
C ASP A 374 15.65 7.11 16.68
N PRO A 375 15.37 7.78 17.81
CA PRO A 375 15.33 7.13 19.14
C PRO A 375 14.29 6.01 19.26
N GLN A 376 13.13 6.11 18.60
CA GLN A 376 12.10 5.08 18.69
C GLN A 376 12.53 3.81 17.96
N TYR A 377 13.22 3.97 16.83
CA TYR A 377 13.73 2.85 16.05
C TYR A 377 14.92 2.14 16.74
N LYS A 378 15.71 2.89 17.52
CA LYS A 378 16.78 2.31 18.35
C LYS A 378 16.26 1.28 19.35
N ILE A 379 15.18 1.63 20.06
CA ILE A 379 14.56 0.76 21.07
C ILE A 379 14.02 -0.54 20.46
N LEU A 380 13.47 -0.47 19.25
CA LEU A 380 12.97 -1.66 18.54
C LEU A 380 14.10 -2.59 18.12
N ARG A 381 15.20 -2.04 17.61
CA ARG A 381 16.37 -2.83 17.18
C ARG A 381 17.06 -3.56 18.33
N MET A 382 17.01 -3.03 19.56
CA MET A 382 17.55 -3.72 20.75
C MET A 382 16.90 -5.09 20.99
N ARG A 383 15.69 -5.34 20.47
CA ARG A 383 14.99 -6.62 20.61
C ARG A 383 15.64 -7.74 19.79
N ALA A 384 16.37 -7.39 18.73
CA ALA A 384 17.12 -8.31 17.89
C ALA A 384 18.46 -8.75 18.51
N ARG A 385 18.77 -8.34 19.76
CA ARG A 385 19.95 -8.83 20.48
C ARG A 385 19.93 -10.37 20.55
N PRO A 386 21.10 -11.03 20.50
CA PRO A 386 21.19 -12.46 20.77
C PRO A 386 20.55 -12.85 22.11
N LYS A 387 19.87 -14.01 22.11
CA LYS A 387 19.26 -14.62 23.29
C LYS A 387 20.27 -15.48 24.02
N ILE A 388 20.25 -15.45 25.35
CA ILE A 388 21.11 -16.30 26.18
C ILE A 388 20.25 -17.38 26.81
N LEU A 389 20.50 -18.64 26.47
CA LEU A 389 19.80 -19.79 27.02
C LEU A 389 20.74 -20.55 27.96
N LEU A 390 20.31 -20.74 29.21
CA LEU A 390 21.06 -21.45 30.24
C LEU A 390 20.51 -22.86 30.43
N ALA A 391 21.37 -23.86 30.22
CA ALA A 391 21.15 -25.27 30.56
C ALA A 391 21.94 -25.67 31.80
N SER A 392 21.40 -26.61 32.59
CA SER A 392 22.04 -27.10 33.83
C SER A 392 22.50 -28.55 33.77
N ASN A 393 22.27 -29.26 32.66
CA ASN A 393 22.78 -30.62 32.44
C ASN A 393 22.98 -30.89 30.94
N TYR A 394 23.56 -32.05 30.64
CA TYR A 394 23.84 -32.47 29.27
C TYR A 394 22.59 -32.58 28.40
N GLU A 395 21.52 -33.15 28.94
CA GLU A 395 20.27 -33.42 28.24
C GLU A 395 19.54 -32.13 27.85
N GLU A 396 19.47 -31.16 28.77
CA GLU A 396 18.91 -29.83 28.51
C GLU A 396 19.75 -29.08 27.47
N ALA A 397 21.09 -29.14 27.57
CA ALA A 397 21.99 -28.53 26.60
C ALA A 397 21.78 -29.11 25.19
N MET A 398 21.68 -30.44 25.07
CA MET A 398 21.40 -31.11 23.79
C MET A 398 19.99 -30.83 23.26
N SER A 399 19.00 -30.67 24.15
CA SER A 399 17.64 -30.27 23.76
C SER A 399 17.61 -28.86 23.13
N ILE A 400 18.30 -27.90 23.78
CA ILE A 400 18.44 -26.54 23.27
C ILE A 400 19.24 -26.55 21.95
N TYR A 401 20.34 -27.30 21.90
CA TYR A 401 21.13 -27.48 20.68
C TYR A 401 20.27 -28.00 19.52
N SER A 402 19.53 -29.09 19.72
CA SER A 402 18.70 -29.69 18.68
C SER A 402 17.64 -28.74 18.14
N ARG A 403 17.10 -27.86 19.00
CA ARG A 403 16.05 -26.90 18.61
C ARG A 403 16.63 -25.69 17.88
N TYR A 404 17.80 -25.20 18.28
CA TYR A 404 18.34 -23.92 17.82
C TYR A 404 19.67 -24.00 17.07
N LYS A 405 20.11 -25.19 16.62
CA LYS A 405 21.42 -25.41 15.97
C LYS A 405 21.73 -24.45 14.82
N ASP A 406 20.74 -24.06 14.01
CA ASP A 406 20.93 -23.15 12.87
C ASP A 406 21.07 -21.67 13.30
N TYR A 407 20.75 -21.38 14.57
CA TYR A 407 20.77 -20.05 15.18
C TYR A 407 21.85 -19.89 16.26
N LEU A 408 22.56 -20.96 16.62
CA LEU A 408 23.62 -20.92 17.61
C LEU A 408 24.79 -20.05 17.15
N LEU A 409 25.17 -19.12 18.03
CA LEU A 409 26.30 -18.25 17.83
C LEU A 409 27.56 -18.79 18.53
N CYS A 410 27.43 -19.22 19.78
CA CYS A 410 28.52 -19.84 20.53
C CYS A 410 27.99 -20.74 21.66
N LEU A 411 28.88 -21.61 22.12
CA LEU A 411 28.69 -22.47 23.28
C LEU A 411 29.64 -22.03 24.41
N ILE A 412 29.13 -21.85 25.61
CA ILE A 412 29.92 -21.64 26.83
C ILE A 412 29.54 -22.77 27.77
N SER A 413 30.47 -23.65 28.11
CA SER A 413 30.19 -24.84 28.91
C SER A 413 31.16 -24.99 30.05
N ASP A 414 30.66 -25.29 31.25
CA ASP A 414 31.49 -25.88 32.30
C ASP A 414 32.05 -27.23 31.84
N VAL A 415 33.14 -27.68 32.44
CA VAL A 415 33.74 -28.99 32.13
C VAL A 415 33.01 -30.12 32.85
N LYS A 416 32.56 -29.87 34.10
CA LYS A 416 31.99 -30.87 35.00
C LYS A 416 30.53 -30.53 35.32
N PHE A 417 29.61 -31.39 34.93
CA PHE A 417 28.18 -31.31 35.27
C PHE A 417 27.50 -32.66 35.09
N LYS A 418 26.21 -32.77 35.40
CA LYS A 418 25.45 -34.02 35.28
C LYS A 418 25.22 -34.45 33.83
N MET A 419 25.44 -35.74 33.55
CA MET A 419 25.06 -36.44 32.33
C MET A 419 24.36 -37.75 32.73
N ASN A 420 23.14 -37.97 32.25
CA ASN A 420 22.25 -39.05 32.71
C ASN A 420 22.05 -39.06 34.24
N GLU A 421 21.83 -37.88 34.84
CA GLU A 421 21.71 -37.66 36.30
C GLU A 421 22.97 -37.95 37.14
N VAL A 422 24.08 -38.37 36.51
CA VAL A 422 25.35 -38.66 37.19
C VAL A 422 26.38 -37.57 36.89
N MET A 423 27.08 -37.08 37.91
CA MET A 423 28.18 -36.11 37.71
C MET A 423 29.29 -36.74 36.86
N ASP A 424 29.66 -36.07 35.76
CA ASP A 424 30.74 -36.49 34.87
C ASP A 424 31.77 -35.35 34.74
N ASP A 425 33.01 -35.64 35.12
CA ASP A 425 34.13 -34.67 35.10
C ASP A 425 34.56 -34.27 33.69
N ARG A 426 34.00 -34.88 32.64
CA ARG A 426 34.26 -34.57 31.23
C ARG A 426 32.97 -34.27 30.45
N ALA A 427 31.85 -33.99 31.12
CA ALA A 427 30.56 -33.73 30.48
C ALA A 427 30.65 -32.60 29.44
N GLY A 428 31.31 -31.49 29.78
CA GLY A 428 31.48 -30.34 28.89
C GLY A 428 32.37 -30.62 27.69
N ILE A 429 33.43 -31.41 27.89
CA ILE A 429 34.32 -31.86 26.81
C ILE A 429 33.53 -32.70 25.80
N LYS A 430 32.77 -33.69 26.28
CA LYS A 430 31.92 -34.54 25.44
C LYS A 430 30.86 -33.73 24.70
N LEU A 431 30.29 -32.71 25.35
CA LEU A 431 29.30 -31.82 24.73
C LEU A 431 29.90 -31.02 23.57
N VAL A 432 31.08 -30.44 23.78
CA VAL A 432 31.81 -29.70 22.73
C VAL A 432 32.16 -30.63 21.56
N GLU A 433 32.66 -31.83 21.83
CA GLU A 433 32.98 -32.83 20.80
C GLU A 433 31.74 -33.20 19.98
N GLN A 434 30.62 -33.48 20.65
CA GLN A 434 29.37 -33.85 19.99
C GLN A 434 28.86 -32.72 19.10
N ILE A 435 28.77 -31.50 19.62
CA ILE A 435 28.25 -30.34 18.88
C ILE A 435 29.18 -29.99 17.71
N ARG A 436 30.50 -30.08 17.89
CA ARG A 436 31.46 -29.80 16.82
C ARG A 436 31.54 -30.89 15.75
N SER A 437 31.10 -32.12 16.02
CA SER A 437 31.00 -33.13 14.98
C SER A 437 29.99 -32.74 13.89
N GLU A 438 28.94 -32.00 14.26
CA GLU A 438 27.93 -31.46 13.35
C GLU A 438 28.18 -29.99 12.95
N LEU A 439 28.76 -29.18 13.85
CA LEU A 439 29.11 -27.77 13.61
C LEU A 439 30.62 -27.52 13.86
N PRO A 440 31.51 -27.87 12.91
CA PRO A 440 32.96 -27.86 13.12
C PRO A 440 33.57 -26.51 13.48
N ASN A 441 32.89 -25.41 13.10
CA ASN A 441 33.38 -24.04 13.26
C ASN A 441 32.69 -23.28 14.39
N LEU A 442 31.84 -23.90 15.22
CA LEU A 442 31.14 -23.21 16.30
C LEU A 442 32.15 -22.72 17.36
N PRO A 443 32.20 -21.41 17.66
CA PRO A 443 32.98 -20.87 18.78
C PRO A 443 32.53 -21.52 20.08
N ALA A 444 33.48 -22.02 20.86
CA ALA A 444 33.20 -22.67 22.13
C ALA A 444 34.18 -22.19 23.21
N ILE A 445 33.65 -21.93 24.40
CA ILE A 445 34.40 -21.69 25.63
C ILE A 445 34.20 -22.88 26.55
N LEU A 446 35.30 -23.44 27.04
CA LEU A 446 35.30 -24.30 28.21
C LEU A 446 35.68 -23.48 29.44
N GLN A 447 34.87 -23.55 30.48
CA GLN A 447 35.17 -22.93 31.77
C GLN A 447 35.36 -24.00 32.84
N SER A 448 36.26 -23.76 33.79
CA SER A 448 36.48 -24.67 34.92
C SER A 448 37.13 -23.93 36.08
N SER A 449 36.94 -24.43 37.30
CA SER A 449 37.72 -24.03 38.47
C SER A 449 39.07 -24.75 38.56
N GLU A 450 39.26 -25.81 37.76
CA GLU A 450 40.48 -26.60 37.70
C GLU A 450 41.29 -26.22 36.46
N VAL A 451 42.47 -25.61 36.69
CA VAL A 451 43.32 -25.06 35.61
C VAL A 451 43.85 -26.15 34.68
N ASP A 452 43.98 -27.40 35.15
CA ASP A 452 44.44 -28.53 34.34
C ASP A 452 43.54 -28.80 33.12
N ASN A 453 42.25 -28.44 33.20
CA ASN A 453 41.30 -28.55 32.09
C ASN A 453 41.59 -27.59 30.92
N ALA A 454 42.47 -26.60 31.10
CA ALA A 454 42.96 -25.75 30.01
C ALA A 454 43.68 -26.55 28.91
N SER A 455 44.31 -27.68 29.28
CA SER A 455 44.94 -28.58 28.33
C SER A 455 43.93 -29.20 27.36
N HIS A 456 42.79 -29.68 27.87
CA HIS A 456 41.68 -30.21 27.06
C HIS A 456 41.04 -29.15 26.17
N ALA A 457 40.87 -27.92 26.66
CA ALA A 457 40.41 -26.81 25.82
C ALA A 457 41.36 -26.53 24.65
N LYS A 458 42.67 -26.62 24.87
CA LYS A 458 43.69 -26.46 23.81
C LYS A 458 43.64 -27.59 22.79
N GLU A 459 43.46 -28.84 23.21
CA GLU A 459 43.29 -30.01 22.33
C GLU A 459 42.06 -29.85 21.43
N LEU A 460 40.95 -29.39 22.02
CA LEU A 460 39.70 -29.13 21.31
C LEU A 460 39.72 -27.84 20.49
N LYS A 461 40.77 -27.01 20.57
CA LYS A 461 40.82 -25.66 19.96
C LYS A 461 39.63 -24.79 20.43
N CYS A 462 39.40 -24.75 21.73
CA CYS A 462 38.43 -23.90 22.41
C CYS A 462 39.14 -22.84 23.25
N SER A 463 38.46 -21.73 23.50
CA SER A 463 38.94 -20.78 24.51
C SER A 463 38.71 -21.37 25.90
N PHE A 464 39.64 -21.13 26.82
CA PHE A 464 39.51 -21.56 28.22
C PHE A 464 39.32 -20.35 29.12
N ILE A 465 38.39 -20.46 30.08
CA ILE A 465 38.16 -19.45 31.11
C ILE A 465 38.29 -20.10 32.49
N ASP A 466 39.21 -19.59 33.30
CA ASP A 466 39.31 -19.97 34.72
C ASP A 466 38.23 -19.23 35.53
N LYS A 467 37.33 -19.99 36.16
CA LYS A 467 36.24 -19.47 37.01
C LYS A 467 36.74 -18.66 38.21
N ASN A 468 37.97 -18.94 38.66
CA ASN A 468 38.62 -18.27 39.79
C ASN A 468 39.48 -17.07 39.37
N SER A 469 39.56 -16.76 38.06
CA SER A 469 40.36 -15.64 37.58
C SER A 469 39.82 -14.28 38.04
N ASP A 470 40.74 -13.39 38.43
CA ASP A 470 40.47 -11.98 38.70
C ASP A 470 40.10 -11.20 37.42
N SER A 471 40.48 -11.71 36.23
CA SER A 471 40.20 -11.10 34.92
C SER A 471 38.93 -11.60 34.23
N LEU A 472 38.14 -12.46 34.88
CA LEU A 472 36.99 -13.15 34.27
C LEU A 472 36.07 -12.23 33.44
N ARG A 473 35.78 -11.03 33.96
CA ARG A 473 34.93 -10.04 33.29
C ARG A 473 35.53 -9.55 31.97
N GLN A 474 36.84 -9.33 31.93
CA GLN A 474 37.55 -8.88 30.73
C GLN A 474 37.62 -10.00 29.70
N ASP A 475 37.85 -11.24 30.14
CA ASP A 475 37.98 -12.41 29.27
C ASP A 475 36.67 -12.73 28.54
N ILE A 476 35.53 -12.72 29.27
CA ILE A 476 34.20 -12.88 28.67
C ILE A 476 33.93 -11.75 27.68
N ARG A 477 34.23 -10.50 28.06
CA ARG A 477 33.97 -9.34 27.20
C ARG A 477 34.79 -9.39 25.90
N ALA A 478 36.07 -9.73 26.00
CA ALA A 478 36.96 -9.87 24.84
C ALA A 478 36.47 -10.97 23.89
N PHE A 479 36.03 -12.11 24.44
CA PHE A 479 35.45 -13.18 23.64
C PHE A 479 34.16 -12.72 22.93
N ILE A 480 33.23 -12.11 23.66
CA ILE A 480 31.98 -11.58 23.08
C ILE A 480 32.29 -10.56 21.96
N GLU A 481 33.25 -9.65 22.18
CA GLU A 481 33.69 -8.68 21.16
C GLU A 481 34.27 -9.36 19.91
N GLU A 482 35.06 -10.43 20.05
CA GLU A 482 35.69 -11.14 18.95
C GLU A 482 34.70 -11.95 18.09
N TYR A 483 33.74 -12.64 18.73
CA TYR A 483 32.91 -13.65 18.06
C TYR A 483 31.51 -13.18 17.67
N LEU A 484 30.99 -12.10 18.26
CA LEU A 484 29.70 -11.55 17.85
C LEU A 484 29.76 -10.67 16.59
N GLY A 485 30.96 -10.36 16.07
CA GLY A 485 31.13 -9.63 14.81
C GLY A 485 30.58 -8.19 14.85
N PHE A 486 30.55 -7.59 16.03
CA PHE A 486 29.96 -6.28 16.25
C PHE A 486 30.97 -5.17 15.94
N GLY A 487 30.82 -4.56 14.76
CA GLY A 487 31.68 -3.47 14.27
C GLY A 487 31.62 -3.30 12.74
N ASP A 488 32.65 -2.69 12.17
CA ASP A 488 32.88 -2.72 10.73
C ASP A 488 33.08 -4.17 10.25
N PHE A 489 32.67 -4.51 9.02
CA PHE A 489 32.90 -5.85 8.48
C PHE A 489 34.38 -6.00 8.16
N VAL A 490 35.10 -6.78 8.96
CA VAL A 490 36.51 -7.07 8.70
C VAL A 490 36.59 -8.36 7.89
N TYR A 491 36.95 -8.24 6.62
CA TYR A 491 37.31 -9.39 5.80
C TYR A 491 38.59 -10.01 6.34
N LYS A 492 38.60 -11.33 6.54
CA LYS A 492 39.70 -12.09 7.12
C LYS A 492 40.19 -13.17 6.17
N ASN A 493 41.47 -13.55 6.27
CA ASN A 493 42.03 -14.69 5.56
C ASN A 493 41.64 -16.02 6.27
N ILE A 494 42.09 -17.16 5.75
CA ILE A 494 41.81 -18.49 6.34
C ILE A 494 42.38 -18.69 7.75
N HIS A 495 43.39 -17.90 8.12
CA HIS A 495 44.05 -17.92 9.42
C HIS A 495 43.39 -16.96 10.42
N GLY A 496 42.44 -16.13 9.98
CA GLY A 496 41.73 -15.15 10.81
C GLY A 496 42.37 -13.75 10.83
N ASP A 497 43.44 -13.51 10.06
CA ASP A 497 44.07 -12.20 10.00
C ASP A 497 43.24 -11.22 9.16
N PRO A 498 43.13 -9.94 9.57
CA PRO A 498 42.37 -8.93 8.85
C PRO A 498 43.01 -8.56 7.51
N ILE A 499 42.18 -8.45 6.46
CA ILE A 499 42.55 -8.04 5.11
C ILE A 499 42.11 -6.59 4.87
N VAL A 500 40.80 -6.33 4.99
CA VAL A 500 40.19 -5.00 4.75
C VAL A 500 38.90 -4.85 5.54
N THR A 501 38.52 -3.62 5.83
CA THR A 501 37.41 -3.29 6.73
C THR A 501 36.35 -2.47 5.98
N ALA A 502 35.10 -2.92 6.00
CA ALA A 502 33.95 -2.23 5.41
C ALA A 502 33.04 -1.62 6.48
N LYS A 503 32.85 -0.29 6.44
CA LYS A 503 32.02 0.43 7.41
C LYS A 503 30.55 0.52 7.00
N SER A 504 30.30 0.53 5.69
CA SER A 504 28.99 0.69 5.07
C SER A 504 28.66 -0.46 4.12
N LEU A 505 27.36 -0.68 3.83
CA LEU A 505 26.92 -1.67 2.83
C LEU A 505 27.56 -1.42 1.45
N ARG A 506 27.85 -0.15 1.15
CA ARG A 506 28.53 0.24 -0.08
C ARG A 506 29.99 -0.21 -0.09
N GLU A 507 30.74 0.06 0.96
CA GLU A 507 32.13 -0.42 1.07
C GLU A 507 32.20 -1.95 1.10
N PHE A 508 31.22 -2.58 1.76
CA PHE A 508 31.06 -4.02 1.76
C PHE A 508 30.92 -4.56 0.32
N GLU A 509 30.06 -3.96 -0.49
CA GLU A 509 29.88 -4.28 -1.92
C GLU A 509 31.16 -4.01 -2.74
N GLU A 510 31.79 -2.83 -2.58
CA GLU A 510 33.01 -2.45 -3.30
C GLU A 510 34.17 -3.43 -3.03
N HIS A 511 34.29 -3.93 -1.81
CA HIS A 511 35.30 -4.93 -1.45
C HIS A 511 34.97 -6.34 -1.93
N LEU A 512 33.68 -6.72 -2.04
CA LEU A 512 33.30 -8.05 -2.55
C LEU A 512 33.88 -8.35 -3.93
N TYR A 513 34.02 -7.34 -4.81
CA TYR A 513 34.59 -7.50 -6.15
C TYR A 513 36.05 -7.94 -6.14
N ASN A 514 36.82 -7.59 -5.10
CA ASN A 514 38.28 -7.72 -5.09
C ASN A 514 38.82 -8.68 -4.02
N ILE A 515 37.97 -9.14 -3.08
CA ILE A 515 38.42 -9.96 -1.96
C ILE A 515 38.77 -11.41 -2.39
N PRO A 516 39.82 -12.04 -1.87
CA PRO A 516 40.19 -13.42 -2.23
C PRO A 516 39.08 -14.45 -1.98
N ALA A 517 39.03 -15.49 -2.83
CA ALA A 517 38.06 -16.59 -2.75
C ALA A 517 38.06 -17.29 -1.39
N GLU A 518 39.24 -17.51 -0.80
CA GLU A 518 39.34 -18.14 0.51
C GLU A 518 38.75 -17.30 1.66
N SER A 519 38.73 -15.97 1.53
CA SER A 519 38.05 -15.09 2.49
C SER A 519 36.53 -15.23 2.38
N LEU A 520 35.98 -15.32 1.16
CA LEU A 520 34.55 -15.54 0.95
C LEU A 520 34.08 -16.85 1.59
N ILE A 521 34.82 -17.94 1.38
CA ILE A 521 34.53 -19.25 2.00
C ILE A 521 34.62 -19.14 3.53
N TYR A 522 35.66 -18.46 4.05
CA TYR A 522 35.84 -18.27 5.48
C TYR A 522 34.63 -17.60 6.15
N HIS A 523 34.11 -16.53 5.54
CA HIS A 523 32.97 -15.77 6.06
C HIS A 523 31.63 -16.44 5.81
N ALA A 524 31.44 -17.06 4.65
CA ALA A 524 30.21 -17.77 4.30
C ALA A 524 29.98 -19.00 5.20
N ASN A 525 31.03 -19.80 5.47
CA ASN A 525 30.95 -20.96 6.37
C ASN A 525 30.58 -20.58 7.82
N ARG A 526 30.78 -19.32 8.21
CA ARG A 526 30.51 -18.79 9.55
C ARG A 526 29.28 -17.90 9.59
N ASN A 527 28.52 -17.79 8.49
CA ASN A 527 27.35 -16.92 8.35
C ASN A 527 27.62 -15.43 8.62
N ASN A 528 28.88 -14.99 8.56
CA ASN A 528 29.32 -13.63 8.93
C ASN A 528 28.59 -12.55 8.10
N PHE A 529 28.31 -12.82 6.82
CA PHE A 529 27.59 -11.88 5.95
C PHE A 529 26.17 -11.61 6.42
N SER A 530 25.38 -12.66 6.66
CA SER A 530 24.00 -12.53 7.15
C SER A 530 23.95 -11.88 8.54
N LEU A 531 24.89 -12.24 9.42
CA LEU A 531 25.02 -11.68 10.77
C LEU A 531 25.26 -10.17 10.73
N TRP A 532 26.22 -9.73 9.92
CA TRP A 532 26.58 -8.32 9.82
C TRP A 532 25.46 -7.45 9.22
N LEU A 533 24.73 -7.98 8.22
CA LEU A 533 23.58 -7.30 7.62
C LEU A 533 22.38 -7.22 8.59
N MET A 534 22.13 -8.30 9.33
CA MET A 534 21.08 -8.35 10.35
C MET A 534 21.36 -7.33 11.46
N ALA A 535 22.60 -7.23 11.93
CA ALA A 535 23.00 -6.27 12.97
C ALA A 535 22.77 -4.80 12.55
N ARG A 536 22.94 -4.46 11.27
CA ARG A 536 22.65 -3.11 10.74
C ARG A 536 21.18 -2.90 10.35
N GLY A 537 20.38 -3.94 10.51
CA GLY A 537 18.94 -3.96 10.30
C GLY A 537 18.48 -4.02 8.85
N GLU A 538 19.31 -4.58 7.99
CA GLU A 538 18.96 -4.97 6.63
C GLU A 538 18.41 -6.41 6.63
N VAL A 539 17.28 -6.58 7.33
CA VAL A 539 16.69 -7.88 7.69
C VAL A 539 16.35 -8.72 6.46
N LYS A 540 15.75 -8.11 5.43
CA LYS A 540 15.32 -8.81 4.21
C LYS A 540 16.49 -9.47 3.47
N ILE A 541 17.55 -8.71 3.18
CA ILE A 541 18.74 -9.24 2.49
C ILE A 541 19.50 -10.24 3.38
N ALA A 542 19.55 -10.03 4.70
CA ALA A 542 20.13 -10.98 5.64
C ALA A 542 19.40 -12.34 5.59
N LYS A 543 18.06 -12.33 5.56
CA LYS A 543 17.23 -13.53 5.42
C LYS A 543 17.44 -14.25 4.09
N MET A 544 17.62 -13.52 2.99
CA MET A 544 17.87 -14.12 1.68
C MET A 544 19.23 -14.83 1.65
N ILE A 545 20.27 -14.16 2.15
CA ILE A 545 21.63 -14.73 2.20
C ILE A 545 21.70 -15.92 3.16
N ALA A 546 21.01 -15.87 4.30
CA ALA A 546 21.05 -16.94 5.30
C ALA A 546 20.42 -18.27 4.85
N ARG A 547 19.63 -18.27 3.76
CA ARG A 547 18.96 -19.48 3.25
C ARG A 547 19.90 -20.44 2.51
N TYR A 548 21.05 -19.96 2.06
CA TYR A 548 21.98 -20.74 1.24
C TYR A 548 23.25 -21.05 2.02
N LYS A 549 23.65 -22.31 2.01
CA LYS A 549 24.91 -22.79 2.59
C LYS A 549 26.02 -22.75 1.54
N THR A 550 27.27 -22.75 1.98
CA THR A 550 28.43 -22.84 1.07
C THR A 550 28.41 -24.09 0.19
N THR A 551 27.76 -25.17 0.64
CA THR A 551 27.55 -26.42 -0.11
C THR A 551 26.61 -26.28 -1.30
N ASP A 552 25.80 -25.22 -1.34
CA ASP A 552 24.84 -24.97 -2.43
C ASP A 552 25.51 -24.29 -3.64
N PHE A 553 26.79 -23.89 -3.50
CA PHE A 553 27.57 -23.21 -4.53
C PHE A 553 28.70 -24.10 -5.04
N LYS A 554 28.98 -24.05 -6.35
CA LYS A 554 30.04 -24.85 -6.98
C LYS A 554 31.43 -24.26 -6.72
N SER A 555 31.50 -22.95 -6.50
CA SER A 555 32.75 -22.22 -6.30
C SER A 555 32.57 -20.97 -5.42
N ALA A 556 33.68 -20.42 -4.91
CA ALA A 556 33.68 -19.13 -4.20
C ALA A 556 33.24 -17.96 -5.10
N GLU A 557 33.46 -18.07 -6.41
CA GLU A 557 33.03 -17.09 -7.40
C GLU A 557 31.50 -17.04 -7.51
N ASP A 558 30.83 -18.18 -7.42
CA ASP A 558 29.36 -18.24 -7.41
C ASP A 558 28.79 -17.57 -6.15
N ILE A 559 29.45 -17.74 -4.99
CA ILE A 559 29.10 -17.03 -3.75
C ILE A 559 29.24 -15.52 -3.95
N ARG A 560 30.35 -15.06 -4.56
CA ARG A 560 30.58 -13.64 -4.86
C ARG A 560 29.47 -13.08 -5.76
N ALA A 561 29.20 -13.75 -6.88
CA ALA A 561 28.19 -13.35 -7.84
C ALA A 561 26.80 -13.29 -7.20
N TYR A 562 26.46 -14.27 -6.36
CA TYR A 562 25.21 -14.31 -5.62
C TYR A 562 25.08 -13.17 -4.59
N LEU A 563 26.13 -12.89 -3.81
CA LEU A 563 26.11 -11.77 -2.85
C LEU A 563 25.95 -10.41 -3.57
N ILE A 564 26.66 -10.22 -4.68
CA ILE A 564 26.59 -8.99 -5.49
C ILE A 564 25.21 -8.86 -6.13
N SER A 565 24.67 -9.91 -6.75
CA SER A 565 23.33 -9.88 -7.35
C SER A 565 22.28 -9.57 -6.30
N MET A 566 22.42 -10.12 -5.09
CA MET A 566 21.48 -9.89 -4.01
C MET A 566 21.51 -8.46 -3.47
N ILE A 567 22.70 -7.86 -3.35
CA ILE A 567 22.85 -6.44 -2.98
C ILE A 567 22.25 -5.54 -4.06
N HIS A 568 22.45 -5.85 -5.35
CA HIS A 568 21.87 -5.10 -6.46
C HIS A 568 20.35 -5.21 -6.50
N GLU A 569 19.81 -6.43 -6.39
CA GLU A 569 18.37 -6.67 -6.36
C GLU A 569 17.71 -5.91 -5.21
N PHE A 570 18.29 -5.99 -4.01
CA PHE A 570 17.81 -5.26 -2.83
C PHE A 570 17.85 -3.73 -3.03
N ARG A 571 18.92 -3.20 -3.64
CA ARG A 571 19.03 -1.77 -3.95
C ARG A 571 18.05 -1.32 -5.02
N ASN A 572 17.85 -2.13 -6.05
CA ASN A 572 16.90 -1.85 -7.12
C ASN A 572 15.48 -1.89 -6.58
N GLU A 573 15.13 -2.89 -5.78
CA GLU A 573 13.84 -2.98 -5.11
C GLU A 573 13.58 -1.75 -4.21
N LYS A 574 14.57 -1.28 -3.43
CA LYS A 574 14.43 -0.04 -2.65
C LYS A 574 14.21 1.22 -3.50
N ARG A 575 14.59 1.22 -4.78
CA ARG A 575 14.49 2.33 -5.74
C ARG A 575 13.25 2.26 -6.64
N LYS A 576 12.72 1.05 -6.86
CA LYS A 576 11.51 0.81 -7.66
C LYS A 576 10.35 1.66 -7.14
N GLY A 577 9.62 2.30 -8.05
CA GLY A 577 8.45 3.12 -7.71
C GLY A 577 8.76 4.37 -6.87
N LYS A 578 10.01 4.84 -6.83
CA LYS A 578 10.44 6.07 -6.13
C LYS A 578 11.05 7.10 -7.07
N ILE A 579 11.03 8.36 -6.62
CA ILE A 579 11.75 9.46 -7.23
C ILE A 579 13.20 9.42 -6.74
N VAL A 580 14.15 9.33 -7.67
CA VAL A 580 15.58 9.24 -7.38
C VAL A 580 16.25 10.52 -7.85
N ALA A 581 17.01 11.18 -6.97
CA ALA A 581 17.82 12.33 -7.36
C ALA A 581 18.92 11.88 -8.34
N PHE A 582 19.15 12.66 -9.40
CA PHE A 582 20.17 12.37 -10.40
C PHE A 582 21.56 12.15 -9.77
N LYS A 583 22.16 11.00 -10.05
CA LYS A 583 23.56 10.65 -9.76
C LYS A 583 24.24 10.13 -11.03
N SER A 584 25.52 10.44 -11.23
CA SER A 584 26.29 10.14 -12.45
C SER A 584 26.61 8.65 -12.68
N GLN A 585 25.85 7.71 -12.11
CA GLN A 585 26.07 6.26 -12.20
C GLN A 585 24.93 5.58 -12.97
N PRO A 586 25.17 4.41 -13.61
CA PRO A 586 24.19 3.75 -14.46
C PRO A 586 22.95 3.29 -13.66
N GLY A 587 21.76 3.43 -14.26
CA GLY A 587 20.49 3.01 -13.65
C GLY A 587 19.26 3.85 -13.98
N PHE A 588 19.30 4.72 -15.01
CA PHE A 588 18.07 5.34 -15.52
C PHE A 588 17.31 4.31 -16.34
N ASN A 589 16.17 3.86 -15.81
CA ASN A 589 15.30 2.86 -16.43
C ASN A 589 13.83 3.24 -16.15
N ALA A 590 12.90 2.53 -16.77
CA ALA A 590 11.46 2.79 -16.61
C ALA A 590 10.92 2.52 -15.20
N GLU A 591 11.71 1.88 -14.31
CA GLU A 591 11.27 1.50 -12.97
C GLU A 591 11.38 2.64 -11.94
N ASN A 592 12.05 3.74 -12.30
CA ASN A 592 12.24 4.91 -11.45
C ASN A 592 12.02 6.23 -12.20
N ILE A 593 11.69 7.28 -11.45
CA ILE A 593 11.65 8.64 -11.99
C ILE A 593 12.87 9.40 -11.51
N VAL A 594 13.61 10.01 -12.44
CA VAL A 594 14.82 10.77 -12.10
C VAL A 594 14.52 12.25 -11.94
N SER A 595 14.81 12.80 -10.76
CA SER A 595 14.76 14.24 -10.51
C SER A 595 16.08 14.91 -10.88
N LEU A 596 16.03 15.86 -11.82
CA LEU A 596 17.18 16.60 -12.34
C LEU A 596 17.44 17.91 -11.60
N SER A 597 16.46 18.41 -10.87
CA SER A 597 16.52 19.64 -10.07
C SER A 597 15.62 19.49 -8.83
N PRO A 598 16.03 20.03 -7.66
CA PRO A 598 15.17 20.07 -6.47
C PRO A 598 13.91 20.93 -6.70
N GLY A 599 13.01 20.89 -5.72
CA GLY A 599 11.73 21.61 -5.73
C GLY A 599 10.54 20.70 -6.02
N SER A 600 9.34 21.28 -5.99
CA SER A 600 8.09 20.59 -6.35
C SER A 600 8.14 20.08 -7.78
N LEU A 601 7.52 18.92 -8.04
CA LEU A 601 7.44 18.31 -9.37
C LEU A 601 6.30 18.86 -10.24
N GLY A 602 5.41 19.69 -9.67
CA GLY A 602 4.13 20.05 -10.28
C GLY A 602 3.12 18.89 -10.31
N GLY A 603 1.91 19.12 -10.80
CA GLY A 603 0.83 18.11 -10.79
C GLY A 603 1.10 16.90 -11.65
N LYS A 604 1.42 17.08 -12.94
CA LYS A 604 1.75 15.99 -13.86
C LYS A 604 2.92 15.15 -13.35
N GLY A 605 3.97 15.80 -12.86
CA GLY A 605 5.12 15.14 -12.26
C GLY A 605 4.78 14.34 -11.00
N ARG A 606 3.88 14.86 -10.13
CA ARG A 606 3.35 14.11 -8.97
C ARG A 606 2.49 12.92 -9.41
N GLY A 607 1.61 13.11 -10.39
CA GLY A 607 0.77 12.05 -10.94
C GLY A 607 1.59 10.90 -11.53
N LEU A 608 2.63 11.22 -12.30
CA LEU A 608 3.58 10.23 -12.84
C LEU A 608 4.37 9.52 -11.75
N ALA A 609 4.83 10.25 -10.73
CA ALA A 609 5.49 9.64 -9.58
C ALA A 609 4.56 8.68 -8.83
N PHE A 610 3.28 9.03 -8.73
CA PHE A 610 2.26 8.17 -8.15
C PHE A 610 2.00 6.93 -9.00
N ILE A 611 1.82 7.06 -10.33
CA ILE A 611 1.70 5.93 -11.27
C ILE A 611 2.87 4.97 -11.09
N ASN A 612 4.11 5.50 -11.08
CA ASN A 612 5.30 4.67 -10.94
C ASN A 612 5.33 3.96 -9.58
N SER A 613 4.88 4.63 -8.51
CA SER A 613 4.74 4.01 -7.19
C SER A 613 3.70 2.88 -7.21
N MET A 614 2.53 3.11 -7.81
CA MET A 614 1.46 2.12 -7.91
C MET A 614 1.90 0.88 -8.73
N LEU A 615 2.52 1.10 -9.89
CA LEU A 615 2.98 0.01 -10.76
C LEU A 615 3.93 -0.95 -10.04
N TYR A 616 4.94 -0.41 -9.36
CA TYR A 616 6.02 -1.23 -8.81
C TYR A 616 5.84 -1.56 -7.32
N ASN A 617 5.34 -0.64 -6.49
CA ASN A 617 5.15 -0.87 -5.07
C ASN A 617 3.86 -1.63 -4.76
N LEU A 618 2.80 -1.49 -5.55
CA LEU A 618 1.54 -2.24 -5.37
C LEU A 618 1.37 -3.37 -6.39
N ASN A 619 2.36 -3.58 -7.27
CA ASN A 619 2.34 -4.62 -8.31
C ASN A 619 1.06 -4.58 -9.14
N LEU A 620 0.71 -3.41 -9.68
CA LEU A 620 -0.52 -3.18 -10.44
C LEU A 620 -0.72 -4.23 -11.56
N SER A 621 0.38 -4.68 -12.16
CA SER A 621 0.40 -5.72 -13.21
C SER A 621 -0.19 -7.05 -12.76
N SER A 622 -0.20 -7.37 -11.46
CA SER A 622 -0.84 -8.58 -10.93
C SER A 622 -2.38 -8.56 -11.01
N TYR A 623 -2.98 -7.38 -11.07
CA TYR A 623 -4.44 -7.23 -11.17
C TYR A 623 -4.96 -7.27 -12.60
N VAL A 624 -4.08 -7.22 -13.60
CA VAL A 624 -4.46 -7.16 -15.02
C VAL A 624 -3.80 -8.32 -15.79
N PRO A 625 -4.41 -9.52 -15.79
CA PRO A 625 -3.87 -10.66 -16.54
C PRO A 625 -3.98 -10.44 -18.05
N GLY A 626 -3.04 -10.99 -18.82
CA GLY A 626 -3.08 -11.01 -20.28
C GLY A 626 -2.51 -9.79 -21.01
N ILE A 627 -2.09 -8.74 -20.29
CA ILE A 627 -1.40 -7.57 -20.87
C ILE A 627 -0.38 -7.00 -19.88
N ASN A 628 0.70 -6.42 -20.38
CA ASN A 628 1.68 -5.77 -19.52
C ASN A 628 1.29 -4.32 -19.22
N VAL A 629 1.15 -3.97 -17.95
CA VAL A 629 0.96 -2.56 -17.56
C VAL A 629 2.33 -1.92 -17.29
N LYS A 630 2.64 -0.83 -18.00
CA LYS A 630 3.95 -0.16 -17.96
C LYS A 630 3.80 1.37 -17.84
N ALA A 631 4.90 2.03 -17.46
CA ALA A 631 5.07 3.48 -17.59
C ALA A 631 6.30 3.77 -18.47
N PRO A 632 6.30 4.87 -19.25
CA PRO A 632 7.45 5.28 -20.04
C PRO A 632 8.58 5.84 -19.17
N MET A 633 9.82 5.78 -19.67
CA MET A 633 10.98 6.38 -19.02
C MET A 633 10.76 7.89 -18.82
N THR A 634 10.91 8.36 -17.58
CA THR A 634 10.51 9.71 -17.18
C THR A 634 11.57 10.36 -16.30
N ALA A 635 11.95 11.59 -16.66
CA ALA A 635 12.76 12.49 -15.84
C ALA A 635 12.00 13.78 -15.56
N VAL A 636 12.23 14.40 -14.40
CA VAL A 636 11.50 15.61 -13.97
C VAL A 636 12.47 16.69 -13.53
N ILE A 637 12.17 17.94 -13.90
CA ILE A 637 12.86 19.14 -13.44
C ILE A 637 11.93 19.82 -12.43
N GLY A 638 12.37 19.91 -11.17
CA GLY A 638 11.63 20.61 -10.14
C GLY A 638 11.56 22.13 -10.35
N VAL A 639 10.54 22.73 -9.76
CA VAL A 639 10.17 24.16 -9.87
C VAL A 639 11.31 25.13 -9.50
N ASP A 640 12.28 24.72 -8.70
CA ASP A 640 13.40 25.59 -8.31
C ASP A 640 14.20 26.08 -9.53
N GLU A 641 14.27 25.28 -10.60
CA GLU A 641 14.92 25.72 -11.83
C GLU A 641 14.13 26.84 -12.51
N TYR A 642 12.79 26.74 -12.56
CA TYR A 642 11.95 27.79 -13.15
C TYR A 642 12.15 29.13 -12.43
N MET A 643 12.06 29.14 -11.10
CA MET A 643 12.29 30.35 -10.29
C MET A 643 13.66 30.95 -10.58
N SER A 644 14.69 30.10 -10.57
CA SER A 644 16.06 30.50 -10.84
C SER A 644 16.26 31.03 -12.26
N PHE A 645 15.56 30.47 -13.24
CA PHE A 645 15.59 30.89 -14.64
C PHE A 645 14.92 32.27 -14.81
N MET A 646 13.78 32.49 -14.17
CA MET A 646 13.07 33.77 -14.19
C MET A 646 13.92 34.91 -13.60
N GLU A 647 14.54 34.68 -12.44
CA GLU A 647 15.41 35.65 -11.76
C GLU A 647 16.69 35.93 -12.56
N ARG A 648 17.43 34.89 -12.96
CA ARG A 648 18.73 35.03 -13.65
C ARG A 648 18.63 35.82 -14.96
N ASN A 649 17.50 35.71 -15.64
CA ASN A 649 17.28 36.34 -16.95
C ASN A 649 16.47 37.64 -16.86
N ASP A 650 16.11 38.09 -15.65
CA ASP A 650 15.30 39.29 -15.39
C ASP A 650 14.01 39.30 -16.23
N LEU A 651 13.32 38.15 -16.28
CA LEU A 651 12.17 37.97 -17.18
C LEU A 651 10.92 38.65 -16.65
N VAL A 652 10.71 38.68 -15.33
CA VAL A 652 9.53 39.29 -14.70
C VAL A 652 9.38 40.76 -15.11
N ASN A 653 10.46 41.53 -15.12
CA ASN A 653 10.42 42.95 -15.51
C ASN A 653 10.25 43.14 -17.02
N LYS A 654 10.87 42.29 -17.83
CA LYS A 654 10.82 42.36 -19.30
C LYS A 654 9.44 42.00 -19.85
N ILE A 655 8.76 41.02 -19.25
CA ILE A 655 7.44 40.57 -19.70
C ILE A 655 6.37 41.63 -19.45
N LYS A 656 6.44 42.37 -18.34
CA LYS A 656 5.50 43.47 -18.03
C LYS A 656 5.43 44.55 -19.11
N GLN A 657 6.45 44.66 -19.95
CA GLN A 657 6.57 45.67 -21.01
C GLN A 657 6.17 45.13 -22.40
N VAL A 658 5.78 43.86 -22.51
CA VAL A 658 5.56 43.17 -23.79
C VAL A 658 4.22 42.44 -23.76
N SER A 659 3.30 42.82 -24.66
CA SER A 659 1.99 42.17 -24.82
C SER A 659 1.95 41.08 -25.89
N ASP A 660 2.97 40.99 -26.74
CA ASP A 660 3.03 40.03 -27.86
C ASP A 660 3.73 38.73 -27.42
N TYR A 661 2.99 37.62 -27.43
CA TYR A 661 3.48 36.30 -27.04
C TYR A 661 4.68 35.81 -27.87
N SER A 662 4.75 36.12 -29.16
CA SER A 662 5.89 35.72 -29.99
C SER A 662 7.19 36.41 -29.55
N LYS A 663 7.09 37.65 -29.05
CA LYS A 663 8.24 38.35 -28.46
C LYS A 663 8.62 37.75 -27.11
N ILE A 664 7.64 37.35 -26.30
CA ILE A 664 7.89 36.64 -25.03
C ILE A 664 8.65 35.33 -25.31
N GLN A 665 8.20 34.50 -26.24
CA GLN A 665 8.89 33.26 -26.64
C GLN A 665 10.37 33.52 -27.02
N LYS A 666 10.64 34.55 -27.82
CA LYS A 666 12.00 34.95 -28.19
C LYS A 666 12.85 35.42 -27.00
N LEU A 667 12.25 36.07 -26.00
CA LEU A 667 12.96 36.45 -24.77
C LEU A 667 13.34 35.21 -23.96
N PHE A 668 12.44 34.24 -23.82
CA PHE A 668 12.71 32.98 -23.13
C PHE A 668 13.79 32.16 -23.83
N LEU A 669 13.75 32.04 -25.16
CA LEU A 669 14.77 31.33 -25.94
C LEU A 669 16.19 31.89 -25.76
N LYS A 670 16.31 33.22 -25.65
CA LYS A 670 17.58 33.92 -25.34
C LYS A 670 18.05 33.69 -23.90
N GLY A 671 17.17 33.29 -22.99
CA GLY A 671 17.47 33.01 -21.60
C GLY A 671 18.41 31.81 -21.40
N SER A 672 19.19 31.85 -20.32
CA SER A 672 20.14 30.80 -19.95
C SER A 672 19.66 29.96 -18.76
N LEU A 673 19.56 28.65 -18.95
CA LEU A 673 19.38 27.65 -17.87
C LEU A 673 20.71 27.41 -17.13
N ARG A 674 20.66 26.90 -15.89
CA ARG A 674 21.86 26.61 -15.10
C ARG A 674 22.74 25.56 -15.77
N SER A 675 24.06 25.79 -15.79
CA SER A 675 25.03 24.86 -16.41
C SER A 675 24.96 23.44 -15.83
N ARG A 676 24.65 23.31 -14.53
CA ARG A 676 24.45 22.01 -13.87
C ARG A 676 23.30 21.23 -14.49
N LEU A 677 22.16 21.89 -14.78
CA LEU A 677 21.02 21.24 -15.40
C LEU A 677 21.33 20.83 -16.84
N LYS A 678 21.97 21.71 -17.63
CA LYS A 678 22.40 21.38 -18.99
C LYS A 678 23.25 20.12 -19.05
N ASN A 679 24.22 19.99 -18.14
CA ASN A 679 25.09 18.81 -18.04
C ASN A 679 24.31 17.54 -17.64
N ARG A 680 23.33 17.67 -16.73
CA ARG A 680 22.46 16.55 -16.33
C ARG A 680 21.57 16.08 -17.47
N ILE A 681 20.94 17.00 -18.19
CA ILE A 681 20.11 16.69 -19.37
C ILE A 681 20.96 16.01 -20.43
N LYS A 682 22.16 16.52 -20.73
CA LYS A 682 23.09 15.89 -21.68
C LYS A 682 23.40 14.44 -21.31
N HIS A 683 23.56 14.16 -20.02
CA HIS A 683 23.87 12.81 -19.55
C HIS A 683 22.65 11.87 -19.60
N ILE A 684 21.44 12.32 -19.30
CA ILE A 684 20.25 11.44 -19.44
C ILE A 684 19.85 11.23 -20.90
N LEU A 685 20.17 12.17 -21.80
CA LEU A 685 19.82 12.05 -23.22
C LEU A 685 20.54 10.89 -23.90
N SER A 686 21.72 10.48 -23.42
CA SER A 686 22.38 9.27 -23.91
C SER A 686 21.64 7.97 -23.56
N ASN A 687 20.64 8.02 -22.70
CA ASN A 687 19.79 6.88 -22.34
C ASN A 687 18.44 6.88 -23.07
N PHE A 688 18.13 7.92 -23.86
CA PHE A 688 16.88 8.01 -24.61
C PHE A 688 17.13 7.82 -26.10
N ASP A 689 16.61 6.73 -26.65
CA ASP A 689 16.74 6.39 -28.08
C ASP A 689 15.47 6.66 -28.89
N LYS A 690 14.36 7.02 -28.23
CA LYS A 690 13.06 7.28 -28.85
C LYS A 690 12.68 8.76 -28.79
N PRO A 691 11.64 9.21 -29.52
CA PRO A 691 11.13 10.57 -29.40
C PRO A 691 10.79 10.95 -27.95
N LEU A 692 10.84 12.24 -27.65
CA LEU A 692 10.67 12.80 -26.31
C LEU A 692 9.50 13.77 -26.25
N ALA A 693 8.69 13.67 -25.22
CA ALA A 693 7.70 14.68 -24.85
C ALA A 693 8.28 15.57 -23.73
N ILE A 694 8.34 16.88 -24.00
CA ILE A 694 8.69 17.90 -23.01
C ILE A 694 7.38 18.55 -22.57
N ARG A 695 6.87 18.12 -21.41
CA ARG A 695 5.54 18.49 -20.90
C ARG A 695 5.66 19.52 -19.79
N SER A 696 4.71 20.43 -19.74
CA SER A 696 4.44 21.27 -18.57
C SER A 696 4.14 20.40 -17.35
N SER A 697 4.42 20.93 -16.16
CA SER A 697 3.94 20.39 -14.90
C SER A 697 3.80 21.55 -13.92
N GLY A 698 2.74 22.34 -14.08
CA GLY A 698 2.41 23.47 -13.21
C GLY A 698 2.13 23.02 -11.76
N LEU A 699 2.19 23.94 -10.80
CA LEU A 699 1.84 23.64 -9.41
C LEU A 699 0.35 23.34 -9.26
N PHE A 700 -0.49 24.12 -9.95
CA PHE A 700 -1.95 24.03 -9.94
C PHE A 700 -2.51 23.13 -11.06
N GLU A 701 -1.73 22.86 -12.10
CA GLU A 701 -2.02 21.83 -13.10
C GLU A 701 -2.25 20.49 -12.38
N ASP A 702 -3.30 19.75 -12.75
CA ASP A 702 -3.69 18.45 -12.15
C ASP A 702 -3.71 18.42 -10.61
N SER A 703 -3.96 19.58 -9.97
CA SER A 703 -4.13 19.71 -8.53
C SER A 703 -5.49 19.15 -8.09
N LEU A 704 -5.53 18.56 -6.89
CA LEU A 704 -6.75 17.99 -6.30
C LEU A 704 -7.81 19.06 -5.93
N GLN A 705 -7.40 20.31 -5.76
CA GLN A 705 -8.32 21.37 -5.31
C GLN A 705 -8.94 22.15 -6.48
N GLN A 706 -8.14 22.52 -7.49
CA GLN A 706 -8.57 23.26 -8.68
C GLN A 706 -7.60 22.98 -9.84
N PRO A 707 -7.87 21.98 -10.70
CA PRO A 707 -6.98 21.62 -11.78
C PRO A 707 -7.09 22.58 -12.96
N VAL A 708 -5.99 23.28 -13.28
CA VAL A 708 -5.84 24.04 -14.53
C VAL A 708 -5.43 23.06 -15.62
N ALA A 709 -6.34 22.67 -16.53
CA ALA A 709 -6.12 21.55 -17.45
C ALA A 709 -5.99 21.99 -18.91
N GLY A 710 -4.95 21.49 -19.60
CA GLY A 710 -4.81 21.59 -21.06
C GLY A 710 -4.36 22.96 -21.58
N ILE A 711 -3.90 23.85 -20.70
CA ILE A 711 -3.65 25.26 -21.05
C ILE A 711 -2.17 25.54 -21.36
N PHE A 712 -1.25 24.72 -20.81
CA PHE A 712 0.18 24.86 -21.06
C PHE A 712 0.67 23.96 -22.21
N GLN A 713 1.74 24.40 -22.87
CA GLN A 713 2.25 23.74 -24.06
C GLN A 713 3.05 22.47 -23.74
N THR A 714 2.92 21.47 -24.63
CA THR A 714 3.76 20.26 -24.65
C THR A 714 4.43 20.16 -26.01
N TYR A 715 5.75 19.91 -26.02
CA TYR A 715 6.52 19.77 -27.25
C TYR A 715 6.97 18.32 -27.46
N LEU A 716 6.58 17.73 -28.60
CA LEU A 716 7.08 16.43 -29.03
C LEU A 716 8.31 16.60 -29.94
N LEU A 717 9.44 16.05 -29.50
CA LEU A 717 10.71 16.11 -30.19
C LEU A 717 11.02 14.74 -30.82
N PRO A 718 11.32 14.66 -32.14
CA PRO A 718 11.71 13.41 -32.79
C PRO A 718 12.94 12.74 -32.18
N ASN A 719 13.82 13.51 -31.53
CA ASN A 719 15.04 13.02 -30.87
C ASN A 719 15.97 12.21 -31.83
N SER A 720 15.87 12.44 -33.14
CA SER A 720 16.49 11.63 -34.20
C SER A 720 17.81 12.20 -34.76
N ASN A 721 18.28 13.34 -34.25
CA ASN A 721 19.52 13.95 -34.73
C ASN A 721 20.75 13.16 -34.22
N PRO A 722 21.70 12.76 -35.09
CA PRO A 722 22.87 12.00 -34.65
C PRO A 722 23.81 12.79 -33.71
N ASP A 723 23.77 14.13 -33.73
CA ASP A 723 24.53 14.96 -32.79
C ASP A 723 23.76 15.16 -31.47
N LEU A 724 24.31 14.59 -30.39
CA LEU A 724 23.77 14.72 -29.04
C LEU A 724 23.65 16.19 -28.58
N ASN A 725 24.53 17.09 -29.04
CA ASN A 725 24.44 18.51 -28.67
C ASN A 725 23.25 19.19 -29.36
N LYS A 726 22.95 18.84 -30.61
CA LYS A 726 21.74 19.33 -31.30
C LYS A 726 20.46 18.83 -30.62
N ARG A 727 20.43 17.56 -30.20
CA ARG A 727 19.34 17.00 -29.39
C ARG A 727 19.19 17.74 -28.06
N LEU A 728 20.31 18.02 -27.39
CA LEU A 728 20.33 18.81 -26.16
C LEU A 728 19.76 20.21 -26.38
N ASP A 729 20.20 20.94 -27.42
CA ASP A 729 19.71 22.29 -27.71
C ASP A 729 18.21 22.31 -27.96
N GLN A 730 17.67 21.35 -28.72
CA GLN A 730 16.22 21.19 -28.94
C GLN A 730 15.45 20.98 -27.63
N VAL A 731 15.97 20.13 -26.74
CA VAL A 731 15.36 19.90 -25.42
C VAL A 731 15.41 21.16 -24.54
N LEU A 732 16.55 21.86 -24.53
CA LEU A 732 16.70 23.11 -23.77
C LEU A 732 15.76 24.21 -24.30
N ASP A 733 15.59 24.31 -25.61
CA ASP A 733 14.68 25.30 -26.21
C ASP A 733 13.21 24.95 -25.96
N ALA A 734 12.85 23.67 -26.04
CA ALA A 734 11.52 23.20 -25.63
C ALA A 734 11.22 23.54 -24.17
N ILE A 735 12.16 23.29 -23.24
CA ILE A 735 12.00 23.65 -21.82
C ILE A 735 11.70 25.15 -21.65
N LYS A 736 12.47 26.02 -22.32
CA LYS A 736 12.28 27.47 -22.24
C LYS A 736 10.92 27.89 -22.79
N LEU A 737 10.45 27.26 -23.86
CA LEU A 737 9.15 27.56 -24.46
C LEU A 737 7.99 27.05 -23.59
N VAL A 738 8.13 25.90 -22.93
CA VAL A 738 7.16 25.46 -21.92
C VAL A 738 7.08 26.48 -20.78
N TYR A 739 8.21 27.00 -20.29
CA TYR A 739 8.21 28.09 -19.31
C TYR A 739 7.55 29.37 -19.84
N ALA A 740 7.71 29.68 -21.13
CA ALA A 740 7.06 30.83 -21.75
C ALA A 740 5.53 30.67 -21.81
N SER A 741 5.02 29.43 -21.95
CA SER A 741 3.59 29.15 -22.12
C SER A 741 2.70 29.59 -20.96
N VAL A 742 3.26 29.79 -19.77
CA VAL A 742 2.56 30.40 -18.61
C VAL A 742 2.04 31.82 -18.95
N PHE A 743 2.71 32.50 -19.88
CA PHE A 743 2.41 33.87 -20.28
C PHE A 743 1.66 33.96 -21.63
N SER A 744 1.07 32.86 -22.13
CA SER A 744 0.18 32.94 -23.29
C SER A 744 -1.15 33.60 -22.91
N ASN A 745 -1.86 34.13 -23.91
CA ASN A 745 -3.16 34.76 -23.68
C ASN A 745 -4.19 33.75 -23.14
N GLU A 746 -4.18 32.50 -23.62
CA GLU A 746 -5.07 31.45 -23.12
C GLU A 746 -4.77 31.11 -21.65
N SER A 747 -3.48 30.99 -21.29
CA SER A 747 -3.00 30.75 -19.93
C SER A 747 -3.43 31.83 -18.96
N GLN A 748 -3.17 33.09 -19.30
CA GLN A 748 -3.49 34.21 -18.42
C GLN A 748 -4.99 34.35 -18.19
N THR A 749 -5.80 34.21 -19.24
CA THR A 749 -7.26 34.26 -19.13
C THR A 749 -7.79 33.18 -18.19
N SER A 750 -7.27 31.96 -18.32
CA SER A 750 -7.70 30.82 -17.51
C SER A 750 -7.26 30.91 -16.04
N ILE A 751 -6.02 31.35 -15.79
CA ILE A 751 -5.48 31.53 -14.43
C ILE A 751 -6.24 32.64 -13.69
N HIS A 752 -6.53 33.76 -14.36
CA HIS A 752 -7.33 34.84 -13.78
C HIS A 752 -8.77 34.43 -13.47
N GLY A 753 -9.37 33.56 -14.28
CA GLY A 753 -10.69 32.97 -14.02
C GLY A 753 -10.73 32.08 -12.78
N SER A 754 -9.57 31.61 -12.29
CA SER A 754 -9.44 30.68 -11.16
C SER A 754 -9.04 31.36 -9.83
N ASN A 755 -9.17 32.70 -9.72
CA ASN A 755 -8.76 33.50 -8.56
C ASN A 755 -7.25 33.47 -8.18
N TYR A 756 -6.38 32.93 -9.04
CA TYR A 756 -4.93 32.92 -8.82
C TYR A 756 -4.22 34.02 -9.61
N SER A 757 -3.05 34.42 -9.14
CA SER A 757 -2.16 35.30 -9.90
C SER A 757 -1.21 34.48 -10.77
N VAL A 758 -0.88 35.02 -11.95
CA VAL A 758 0.11 34.41 -12.87
C VAL A 758 1.49 34.25 -12.21
N ASP A 759 1.81 35.07 -11.20
CA ASP A 759 3.07 35.01 -10.43
C ASP A 759 3.12 33.85 -9.42
N GLU A 760 1.96 33.31 -9.03
CA GLU A 760 1.86 32.14 -8.14
C GLU A 760 2.02 30.81 -8.90
N GLU A 761 1.74 30.80 -10.20
CA GLU A 761 1.94 29.61 -11.04
C GLU A 761 3.43 29.38 -11.27
N ARG A 762 3.93 28.21 -10.84
CA ARG A 762 5.33 27.84 -11.01
C ARG A 762 5.44 26.53 -11.76
N MET A 763 6.36 26.50 -12.70
CA MET A 763 6.41 25.42 -13.69
C MET A 763 7.52 24.40 -13.38
N GLY A 764 7.13 23.16 -13.12
CA GLY A 764 8.01 22.00 -13.27
C GLY A 764 8.03 21.54 -14.74
N ILE A 765 8.98 20.68 -15.11
CA ILE A 765 9.03 20.07 -16.45
C ILE A 765 9.10 18.56 -16.33
N VAL A 766 8.31 17.86 -17.14
CA VAL A 766 8.43 16.42 -17.33
C VAL A 766 9.07 16.15 -18.70
N ILE A 767 10.15 15.37 -18.69
CA ILE A 767 10.81 14.83 -19.89
C ILE A 767 10.47 13.35 -19.94
N GLN A 768 9.67 12.94 -20.92
CA GLN A 768 9.12 11.58 -20.98
C GLN A 768 9.36 10.97 -22.36
N GLU A 769 9.65 9.67 -22.40
CA GLU A 769 9.71 8.91 -23.64
C GLU A 769 8.31 8.83 -24.30
N VAL A 770 8.23 9.07 -25.60
CA VAL A 770 6.99 8.88 -26.35
C VAL A 770 6.78 7.39 -26.61
N VAL A 771 5.59 6.89 -26.31
CA VAL A 771 5.22 5.49 -26.55
C VAL A 771 4.82 5.30 -28.01
N GLY A 772 5.41 4.30 -28.66
CA GLY A 772 5.13 3.95 -30.05
C GLY A 772 6.24 3.10 -30.67
N ASN A 773 6.08 2.84 -31.96
CA ASN A 773 7.04 2.10 -32.79
C ASN A 773 7.42 2.92 -34.02
N VAL A 774 8.53 2.56 -34.65
CA VAL A 774 8.99 3.17 -35.90
C VAL A 774 8.32 2.48 -37.09
N TYR A 775 7.68 3.26 -37.95
CA TYR A 775 7.09 2.82 -39.20
C TYR A 775 7.57 3.74 -40.33
N GLY A 776 8.48 3.25 -41.18
CA GLY A 776 9.17 4.09 -42.15
C GLY A 776 9.90 5.25 -41.47
N ASP A 777 9.48 6.48 -41.80
CA ASP A 777 10.03 7.73 -41.23
C ASP A 777 9.17 8.30 -40.08
N TYR A 778 8.21 7.53 -39.58
CA TYR A 778 7.21 7.98 -38.63
C TYR A 778 7.30 7.18 -37.33
N PHE A 779 6.88 7.81 -36.22
CA PHE A 779 6.81 7.13 -34.92
C PHE A 779 5.48 7.42 -34.23
N TYR A 780 4.72 6.36 -33.92
CA TYR A 780 3.42 6.44 -33.28
C TYR A 780 3.01 5.09 -32.64
N PRO A 781 2.10 5.08 -31.64
CA PRO A 781 1.55 3.85 -31.07
C PRO A 781 0.38 3.31 -31.89
N HIS A 782 0.07 2.03 -31.72
CA HIS A 782 -1.10 1.41 -32.37
C HIS A 782 -2.41 2.07 -31.94
N ILE A 783 -2.54 2.33 -30.64
CA ILE A 783 -3.73 2.95 -30.03
C ILE A 783 -3.27 3.95 -28.99
N SER A 784 -3.97 5.07 -28.92
CA SER A 784 -3.91 5.99 -27.79
C SER A 784 -5.31 6.37 -27.36
N GLY A 785 -5.47 6.80 -26.11
CA GLY A 785 -6.77 7.18 -25.61
C GLY A 785 -6.77 7.87 -24.27
N VAL A 786 -7.96 8.34 -23.93
CA VAL A 786 -8.31 8.92 -22.64
C VAL A 786 -9.45 8.09 -22.06
N ALA A 787 -9.40 7.76 -20.78
CA ALA A 787 -10.49 7.10 -20.09
C ALA A 787 -10.81 7.77 -18.77
N GLN A 788 -12.09 7.84 -18.43
CA GLN A 788 -12.62 8.47 -17.23
C GLN A 788 -13.38 7.42 -16.41
N SER A 789 -13.17 7.40 -15.09
CA SER A 789 -13.90 6.52 -14.16
C SER A 789 -15.37 6.92 -14.02
N TYR A 790 -15.72 8.14 -14.45
CA TYR A 790 -17.06 8.68 -14.34
C TYR A 790 -17.54 9.26 -15.67
N ASN A 791 -18.79 8.97 -16.04
CA ASN A 791 -19.43 9.46 -17.27
C ASN A 791 -20.64 10.35 -16.95
N TYR A 792 -20.50 11.67 -17.14
CA TYR A 792 -21.63 12.62 -17.00
C TYR A 792 -22.67 12.54 -18.14
N TYR A 793 -22.42 11.72 -19.15
CA TYR A 793 -23.28 11.49 -20.31
C TYR A 793 -23.50 9.99 -20.54
N PRO A 794 -24.08 9.25 -19.58
CA PRO A 794 -24.36 7.83 -19.74
C PRO A 794 -25.49 7.60 -20.76
N TYR A 795 -25.42 6.50 -21.50
CA TYR A 795 -26.42 6.12 -22.51
C TYR A 795 -26.89 4.68 -22.30
N GLY A 796 -28.05 4.32 -22.87
CA GLY A 796 -28.59 2.96 -22.75
C GLY A 796 -28.80 2.55 -21.29
N HIS A 797 -28.19 1.42 -20.89
CA HIS A 797 -28.23 0.90 -19.52
C HIS A 797 -27.01 1.32 -18.67
N MET A 798 -26.12 2.16 -19.20
CA MET A 798 -24.95 2.63 -18.45
C MET A 798 -25.36 3.50 -17.28
N LYS A 799 -24.62 3.37 -16.19
CA LYS A 799 -24.61 4.29 -15.07
C LYS A 799 -23.43 5.26 -15.20
N PRO A 800 -23.48 6.41 -14.53
CA PRO A 800 -22.34 7.33 -14.50
C PRO A 800 -21.05 6.67 -14.01
N GLU A 801 -21.12 5.74 -13.05
CA GLU A 801 -19.97 5.03 -12.48
C GLU A 801 -19.34 3.98 -13.40
N ASP A 802 -19.98 3.67 -14.54
CA ASP A 802 -19.43 2.72 -15.52
C ASP A 802 -18.31 3.34 -16.38
N GLY A 803 -18.08 4.65 -16.23
CA GLY A 803 -17.04 5.38 -16.94
C GLY A 803 -17.16 5.35 -18.47
N PHE A 804 -16.17 5.91 -19.14
CA PHE A 804 -16.02 5.77 -20.60
C PHE A 804 -14.56 5.91 -21.02
N ALA A 805 -14.26 5.43 -22.22
CA ALA A 805 -12.97 5.61 -22.87
C ALA A 805 -13.18 6.13 -24.30
N VAL A 806 -12.25 6.97 -24.75
CA VAL A 806 -12.15 7.47 -26.12
C VAL A 806 -10.79 7.07 -26.65
N ILE A 807 -10.77 6.34 -27.77
CA ILE A 807 -9.55 5.78 -28.36
C ILE A 807 -9.44 6.10 -29.85
N ALA A 808 -8.21 6.23 -30.31
CA ALA A 808 -7.85 6.49 -31.71
C ALA A 808 -6.55 5.77 -32.09
N VAL A 809 -6.33 5.61 -33.40
CA VAL A 809 -5.03 5.20 -33.95
C VAL A 809 -4.07 6.39 -33.93
N GLY A 810 -2.78 6.15 -33.65
CA GLY A 810 -1.76 7.20 -33.61
C GLY A 810 -1.60 7.86 -32.24
N LEU A 811 -0.97 9.04 -32.20
CA LEU A 811 -0.63 9.76 -30.96
C LEU A 811 -1.88 10.32 -30.25
N GLY A 812 -1.85 10.28 -28.90
CA GLY A 812 -2.95 10.70 -28.03
C GLY A 812 -3.40 12.15 -28.17
N LYS A 813 -2.55 13.03 -28.75
CA LYS A 813 -2.93 14.40 -29.10
C LYS A 813 -4.23 14.45 -29.92
N TYR A 814 -4.46 13.46 -30.79
CA TYR A 814 -5.69 13.38 -31.58
C TYR A 814 -6.95 13.30 -30.71
N VAL A 815 -6.93 12.48 -29.66
CA VAL A 815 -8.07 12.32 -28.74
C VAL A 815 -8.19 13.52 -27.81
N VAL A 816 -7.07 14.03 -27.30
CA VAL A 816 -7.04 15.19 -26.38
C VAL A 816 -7.57 16.45 -27.05
N ASP A 817 -7.26 16.66 -28.33
CA ASP A 817 -7.75 17.81 -29.11
C ASP A 817 -9.24 17.65 -29.53
N GLY A 818 -9.91 16.56 -29.16
CA GLY A 818 -11.35 16.35 -29.39
C GLY A 818 -11.71 15.97 -30.82
N GLU A 819 -10.80 15.35 -31.58
CA GLU A 819 -11.02 14.92 -32.95
C GLU A 819 -11.94 13.67 -33.04
N LYS A 820 -12.23 13.22 -34.27
CA LYS A 820 -13.10 12.06 -34.54
C LYS A 820 -12.50 10.74 -34.05
N ALA A 821 -12.79 10.39 -32.80
CA ALA A 821 -12.29 9.18 -32.14
C ALA A 821 -13.43 8.24 -31.70
N TYR A 822 -13.09 6.98 -31.40
CA TYR A 822 -14.06 5.96 -31.02
C TYR A 822 -14.32 5.97 -29.52
N ARG A 823 -15.57 6.20 -29.11
CA ARG A 823 -16.00 6.24 -27.71
C ARG A 823 -16.74 4.96 -27.32
N PHE A 824 -16.35 4.34 -26.21
CA PHE A 824 -16.99 3.14 -25.66
C PHE A 824 -16.99 3.15 -24.12
N SER A 825 -17.76 2.25 -23.51
CA SER A 825 -17.70 2.00 -22.06
C SER A 825 -16.81 0.80 -21.76
N PRO A 826 -15.80 0.91 -20.87
CA PRO A 826 -15.03 -0.25 -20.42
C PRO A 826 -15.88 -1.33 -19.73
N ALA A 827 -17.02 -0.96 -19.13
CA ALA A 827 -17.97 -1.90 -18.54
C ALA A 827 -18.82 -2.64 -19.58
N PHE A 828 -19.14 -1.97 -20.70
CA PHE A 828 -19.96 -2.51 -21.79
C PHE A 828 -19.29 -2.32 -23.17
N PRO A 829 -18.11 -2.93 -23.41
CA PRO A 829 -17.29 -2.61 -24.58
C PRO A 829 -17.89 -3.05 -25.92
N SER A 830 -18.82 -4.02 -25.90
CA SER A 830 -19.51 -4.53 -27.09
C SER A 830 -20.79 -3.76 -27.43
N SER A 831 -21.24 -2.84 -26.58
CA SER A 831 -22.48 -2.07 -26.81
C SER A 831 -22.27 -1.01 -27.89
N GLU A 832 -23.07 -1.08 -28.95
CA GLU A 832 -23.04 -0.11 -30.04
C GLU A 832 -24.24 0.84 -29.95
N ASN A 833 -23.99 2.15 -29.98
CA ASN A 833 -25.05 3.16 -30.04
C ASN A 833 -25.29 3.74 -31.43
N ASN A 834 -24.35 3.53 -32.35
CA ASN A 834 -24.35 4.17 -33.66
C ASN A 834 -24.70 3.13 -34.74
N THR A 835 -25.53 3.53 -35.69
CA THR A 835 -25.78 2.74 -36.90
C THR A 835 -24.49 2.52 -37.69
N ALA A 836 -24.42 1.47 -38.52
CA ALA A 836 -23.25 1.18 -39.35
C ALA A 836 -22.83 2.41 -40.20
N LYS A 837 -23.83 3.07 -40.79
CA LYS A 837 -23.67 4.31 -41.55
C LYS A 837 -23.13 5.49 -40.75
N ASP A 838 -23.52 5.62 -39.48
CA ASP A 838 -23.01 6.70 -38.62
C ASP A 838 -21.60 6.40 -38.12
N GLN A 839 -21.27 5.12 -37.84
CA GLN A 839 -19.88 4.72 -37.58
C GLN A 839 -18.98 5.05 -38.78
N PHE A 840 -19.43 4.76 -40.00
CA PHE A 840 -18.69 5.11 -41.22
C PHE A 840 -18.42 6.63 -41.33
N LYS A 841 -19.44 7.47 -41.15
CA LYS A 841 -19.30 8.93 -41.30
C LYS A 841 -18.43 9.59 -40.21
N ASN A 842 -18.41 8.98 -39.04
CA ASN A 842 -17.72 9.50 -37.86
C ASN A 842 -16.40 8.79 -37.58
N SER A 843 -15.98 7.88 -38.46
CA SER A 843 -14.69 7.20 -38.35
C SER A 843 -13.54 8.20 -38.44
N GLN A 844 -12.46 7.86 -37.74
CA GLN A 844 -11.17 8.51 -37.90
C GLN A 844 -10.69 8.38 -39.35
N LEU A 845 -10.17 9.47 -39.91
CA LEU A 845 -9.61 9.54 -41.27
C LEU A 845 -8.11 9.87 -41.28
N GLU A 846 -7.66 10.63 -40.29
CA GLU A 846 -6.26 11.05 -40.13
C GLU A 846 -5.79 10.75 -38.70
N PHE A 847 -4.47 10.70 -38.50
CA PHE A 847 -3.87 10.60 -37.17
C PHE A 847 -2.55 11.37 -37.07
N TYR A 848 -2.13 11.66 -35.84
CA TYR A 848 -0.83 12.29 -35.57
C TYR A 848 0.26 11.25 -35.39
N ALA A 849 1.43 11.51 -36.00
CA ALA A 849 2.67 10.79 -35.78
C ALA A 849 3.85 11.76 -35.56
N VAL A 850 4.91 11.29 -34.91
CA VAL A 850 6.18 12.04 -34.82
C VAL A 850 6.95 11.87 -36.13
N ASN A 851 7.42 12.97 -36.69
CA ASN A 851 8.16 12.96 -37.95
C ASN A 851 9.68 12.81 -37.69
N LEU A 852 10.23 11.62 -37.93
CA LEU A 852 11.64 11.32 -37.65
C LEU A 852 12.60 11.98 -38.65
N LYS A 853 12.14 12.41 -39.83
CA LYS A 853 12.94 13.15 -40.82
C LYS A 853 13.30 14.57 -40.36
N LYS A 854 12.53 15.17 -39.44
CA LYS A 854 12.78 16.52 -38.92
C LYS A 854 13.96 16.52 -37.92
N LYS A 855 15.18 16.57 -38.45
CA LYS A 855 16.43 16.62 -37.66
C LYS A 855 16.71 17.99 -37.04
N GLU A 856 16.20 19.05 -37.65
CA GLU A 856 16.18 20.42 -37.11
C GLU A 856 14.74 20.88 -36.99
N LEU A 857 14.39 21.48 -35.84
CA LEU A 857 13.03 21.84 -35.48
C LEU A 857 12.96 23.35 -35.25
N ASN A 858 11.93 23.97 -35.81
CA ASN A 858 11.55 25.32 -35.45
C ASN A 858 10.41 25.26 -34.42
N LEU A 859 10.76 25.21 -33.13
CA LEU A 859 9.77 25.10 -32.05
C LEU A 859 8.86 26.32 -31.89
N LEU A 860 9.12 27.42 -32.61
CA LEU A 860 8.22 28.57 -32.68
C LEU A 860 6.97 28.31 -33.52
N GLU A 861 6.94 27.22 -34.31
CA GLU A 861 5.74 26.77 -35.04
C GLU A 861 4.64 26.23 -34.12
N GLY A 862 4.96 26.01 -32.83
CA GLY A 862 4.01 25.53 -31.83
C GLY A 862 4.25 24.07 -31.43
N ASP A 863 3.26 23.49 -30.77
CA ASP A 863 3.26 22.13 -30.23
C ASP A 863 3.27 21.04 -31.32
N THR A 864 2.86 21.37 -32.55
CA THR A 864 2.90 20.47 -33.72
C THR A 864 4.22 20.49 -34.50
N ALA A 865 5.23 21.29 -34.09
CA ALA A 865 6.48 21.47 -34.83
C ALA A 865 7.21 20.15 -35.17
N GLY A 866 7.18 19.16 -34.26
CA GLY A 866 7.77 17.84 -34.46
C GLY A 866 6.83 16.77 -35.04
N LEU A 867 5.57 17.13 -35.32
CA LEU A 867 4.53 16.21 -35.73
C LEU A 867 4.22 16.30 -37.23
N ILE A 868 3.48 15.31 -37.69
CA ILE A 868 2.85 15.22 -39.01
C ILE A 868 1.48 14.56 -38.87
N ARG A 869 0.53 14.95 -39.72
CA ARG A 869 -0.74 14.23 -39.90
C ARG A 869 -0.60 13.23 -41.06
N LEU A 870 -1.10 12.03 -40.86
CA LEU A 870 -1.12 10.95 -41.85
C LEU A 870 -2.56 10.46 -42.03
N ASP A 871 -2.89 10.04 -43.25
CA ASP A 871 -4.17 9.39 -43.55
C ASP A 871 -4.20 7.96 -42.98
N ILE A 872 -5.39 7.44 -42.66
CA ILE A 872 -5.55 6.07 -42.14
C ILE A 872 -5.04 5.00 -43.11
N ASP A 873 -5.04 5.27 -44.41
CA ASP A 873 -4.48 4.35 -45.42
C ASP A 873 -2.98 4.11 -45.19
N GLU A 874 -2.23 5.11 -44.71
CA GLU A 874 -0.82 4.94 -44.32
C GLU A 874 -0.70 3.97 -43.12
N ALA A 875 -1.65 4.00 -42.16
CA ALA A 875 -1.65 3.05 -41.05
C ALA A 875 -1.95 1.61 -41.50
N GLU A 876 -2.74 1.45 -42.56
CA GLU A 876 -3.00 0.16 -43.22
C GLU A 876 -1.72 -0.36 -43.90
N ASP A 877 -1.03 0.49 -44.67
CA ASP A 877 0.25 0.15 -45.31
C ASP A 877 1.35 -0.22 -44.30
N HIS A 878 1.36 0.44 -43.14
CA HIS A 878 2.25 0.10 -42.03
C HIS A 878 1.85 -1.21 -41.30
N GLY A 879 0.68 -1.80 -41.60
CA GLY A 879 0.14 -3.02 -40.96
C GLY A 879 -0.47 -2.79 -39.57
N THR A 880 -0.48 -1.55 -39.08
CA THR A 880 -0.93 -1.21 -37.71
C THR A 880 -2.44 -1.21 -37.55
N LEU A 881 -3.18 -1.12 -38.65
CA LEU A 881 -4.64 -0.99 -38.66
C LEU A 881 -5.39 -2.32 -38.48
N THR A 882 -4.70 -3.46 -38.64
CA THR A 882 -5.25 -4.83 -38.72
C THR A 882 -6.29 -5.17 -37.64
N HIS A 883 -6.03 -4.80 -36.39
CA HIS A 883 -6.93 -5.08 -35.25
C HIS A 883 -7.75 -3.85 -34.81
N CYS A 884 -7.55 -2.70 -35.45
CA CYS A 884 -8.15 -1.42 -35.08
C CYS A 884 -9.34 -1.04 -35.96
N ALA A 885 -9.48 -1.64 -37.15
CA ALA A 885 -10.53 -1.28 -38.09
C ALA A 885 -11.41 -2.46 -38.53
N SER A 886 -12.55 -2.08 -39.11
CA SER A 886 -13.53 -2.92 -39.79
C SER A 886 -13.80 -2.36 -41.20
N VAL A 887 -14.49 -3.13 -42.03
CA VAL A 887 -14.91 -2.73 -43.37
C VAL A 887 -16.41 -2.45 -43.41
N TYR A 888 -16.80 -1.31 -43.98
CA TYR A 888 -18.19 -0.97 -44.25
C TYR A 888 -18.65 -1.52 -45.61
N ASP A 889 -19.72 -2.31 -45.60
CA ASP A 889 -20.44 -2.73 -46.79
C ASP A 889 -21.57 -1.73 -47.07
N THR A 890 -21.40 -0.90 -48.10
CA THR A 890 -22.35 0.14 -48.49
C THR A 890 -23.63 -0.42 -49.12
N GLU A 891 -23.60 -1.65 -49.66
CA GLU A 891 -24.75 -2.28 -50.31
C GLU A 891 -25.69 -2.90 -49.28
N ASN A 892 -25.12 -3.53 -48.24
CA ASN A 892 -25.88 -4.25 -47.21
C ASN A 892 -26.02 -3.47 -45.89
N ASP A 893 -25.43 -2.28 -45.77
CA ASP A 893 -25.36 -1.47 -44.54
C ASP A 893 -24.83 -2.25 -43.33
N MET A 894 -23.80 -3.07 -43.56
CA MET A 894 -23.18 -3.94 -42.56
C MET A 894 -21.72 -3.58 -42.31
N ILE A 895 -21.24 -3.89 -41.10
CA ILE A 895 -19.82 -3.77 -40.75
C ILE A 895 -19.23 -5.17 -40.58
N SER A 896 -18.13 -5.44 -41.29
CA SER A 896 -17.37 -6.69 -41.16
C SER A 896 -16.04 -6.40 -40.44
N PRO A 897 -15.78 -7.00 -39.27
CA PRO A 897 -14.52 -6.84 -38.54
C PRO A 897 -13.29 -7.24 -39.37
N GLY A 898 -12.16 -6.55 -39.15
CA GLY A 898 -10.90 -6.78 -39.85
C GLY A 898 -10.79 -6.04 -41.18
N LEU A 899 -9.80 -6.42 -41.99
CA LEU A 899 -9.44 -5.74 -43.25
C LEU A 899 -9.62 -6.63 -44.50
N ASP A 900 -10.07 -7.89 -44.33
CA ASP A 900 -10.08 -8.91 -45.39
C ASP A 900 -11.09 -8.61 -46.52
N LYS A 901 -12.07 -7.75 -46.27
CA LYS A 901 -13.08 -7.37 -47.26
C LYS A 901 -12.72 -6.08 -47.98
N TYR A 902 -13.21 -5.97 -49.21
CA TYR A 902 -13.17 -4.73 -49.97
C TYR A 902 -14.24 -3.74 -49.46
N GLY A 903 -13.85 -2.48 -49.25
CA GLY A 903 -14.76 -1.41 -48.84
C GLY A 903 -14.10 -0.38 -47.94
N PRO A 904 -14.79 0.74 -47.64
CA PRO A 904 -14.26 1.80 -46.78
C PRO A 904 -13.93 1.32 -45.36
N ARG A 905 -12.84 1.84 -44.79
CA ARG A 905 -12.39 1.50 -43.43
C ARG A 905 -13.19 2.27 -42.38
N ILE A 906 -13.51 1.58 -41.29
CA ILE A 906 -14.09 2.15 -40.07
C ILE A 906 -13.17 1.81 -38.90
N VAL A 907 -12.61 2.82 -38.23
CA VAL A 907 -11.82 2.66 -37.02
C VAL A 907 -12.78 2.51 -35.82
N ASN A 908 -13.07 1.26 -35.46
CA ASN A 908 -14.00 0.89 -34.39
C ASN A 908 -13.47 -0.18 -33.42
N PHE A 909 -12.24 -0.64 -33.62
CA PHE A 909 -11.53 -1.57 -32.74
C PHE A 909 -12.31 -2.88 -32.45
N ALA A 910 -13.12 -3.37 -33.41
CA ALA A 910 -13.99 -4.51 -33.21
C ALA A 910 -13.25 -5.78 -32.73
N ASN A 911 -12.08 -6.09 -33.30
CA ASN A 911 -11.25 -7.22 -32.90
C ASN A 911 -10.82 -7.17 -31.42
N ILE A 912 -10.68 -5.97 -30.86
CA ILE A 912 -10.26 -5.75 -29.48
C ILE A 912 -11.47 -5.69 -28.54
N LEU A 913 -12.50 -4.92 -28.90
CA LEU A 913 -13.63 -4.64 -28.00
C LEU A 913 -14.72 -5.71 -28.02
N LYS A 914 -14.89 -6.43 -29.14
CA LYS A 914 -15.90 -7.50 -29.27
C LYS A 914 -15.31 -8.90 -29.17
N TYR A 915 -14.07 -9.10 -29.65
CA TYR A 915 -13.44 -10.42 -29.75
C TYR A 915 -12.22 -10.58 -28.84
N ASP A 916 -11.98 -9.62 -27.94
CA ASP A 916 -10.96 -9.67 -26.87
C ASP A 916 -9.54 -10.05 -27.34
N TYR A 917 -9.12 -9.56 -28.52
CA TYR A 917 -7.75 -9.78 -29.02
C TYR A 917 -6.68 -9.39 -27.98
N ILE A 918 -6.96 -8.33 -27.22
CA ILE A 918 -6.28 -7.99 -25.97
C ILE A 918 -7.35 -7.58 -24.94
N PRO A 919 -7.10 -7.77 -23.63
CA PRO A 919 -8.06 -7.43 -22.57
C PRO A 919 -8.13 -5.92 -22.29
N LEU A 920 -8.24 -5.08 -23.32
CA LEU A 920 -8.13 -3.62 -23.22
C LEU A 920 -9.21 -3.01 -22.33
N ALA A 921 -10.49 -3.39 -22.56
CA ALA A 921 -11.61 -2.86 -21.78
C ALA A 921 -11.49 -3.25 -20.30
N LYS A 922 -11.17 -4.52 -20.02
CA LYS A 922 -10.92 -5.02 -18.65
C LYS A 922 -9.73 -4.31 -17.99
N THR A 923 -8.68 -4.05 -18.76
CA THR A 923 -7.50 -3.32 -18.29
C THR A 923 -7.84 -1.90 -17.89
N ILE A 924 -8.49 -1.14 -18.78
CA ILE A 924 -8.91 0.24 -18.51
C ILE A 924 -9.82 0.29 -17.28
N ARG A 925 -10.82 -0.59 -17.19
CA ARG A 925 -11.73 -0.64 -16.04
C ARG A 925 -10.98 -0.89 -14.73
N THR A 926 -10.12 -1.90 -14.70
CA THR A 926 -9.36 -2.28 -13.51
C THR A 926 -8.40 -1.17 -13.09
N VAL A 927 -7.71 -0.55 -14.05
CA VAL A 927 -6.79 0.56 -13.79
C VAL A 927 -7.54 1.79 -13.26
N LEU A 928 -8.69 2.14 -13.85
CA LEU A 928 -9.55 3.24 -13.37
C LEU A 928 -10.03 2.99 -11.95
N GLU A 929 -10.58 1.80 -11.66
CA GLU A 929 -11.05 1.43 -10.31
C GLU A 929 -9.94 1.54 -9.26
N ILE A 930 -8.73 1.06 -9.57
CA ILE A 930 -7.59 1.08 -8.64
C ILE A 930 -7.09 2.51 -8.42
N ILE A 931 -7.01 3.32 -9.47
CA ILE A 931 -6.54 4.71 -9.36
C ILE A 931 -7.60 5.58 -8.67
N GLU A 932 -8.88 5.37 -8.94
CA GLU A 932 -10.01 6.02 -8.25
C GLU A 932 -9.99 5.71 -6.75
N GLU A 933 -9.85 4.43 -6.37
CA GLU A 933 -9.72 3.99 -4.98
C GLU A 933 -8.51 4.67 -4.30
N ALA A 934 -7.36 4.73 -4.99
CA ALA A 934 -6.13 5.27 -4.44
C ALA A 934 -6.12 6.81 -4.37
N MET A 935 -6.83 7.51 -5.26
CA MET A 935 -6.95 8.98 -5.27
C MET A 935 -8.14 9.49 -4.45
N GLY A 936 -9.12 8.64 -4.12
CA GLY A 936 -10.31 9.01 -3.36
C GLY A 936 -11.26 9.96 -4.11
N SER A 937 -11.15 10.04 -5.44
CA SER A 937 -11.98 10.87 -6.33
C SER A 937 -12.08 10.21 -7.70
N ALA A 938 -13.06 10.62 -8.51
CA ALA A 938 -13.13 10.18 -9.90
C ALA A 938 -11.85 10.60 -10.65
N VAL A 939 -11.42 9.81 -11.63
CA VAL A 939 -10.12 9.99 -12.29
C VAL A 939 -10.22 9.86 -13.79
N GLU A 940 -9.31 10.54 -14.47
CA GLU A 940 -9.02 10.42 -15.88
C GLU A 940 -7.60 9.87 -16.06
N ILE A 941 -7.42 8.99 -17.03
CA ILE A 941 -6.12 8.47 -17.43
C ILE A 941 -5.89 8.73 -18.92
N GLU A 942 -4.69 9.17 -19.27
CA GLU A 942 -4.18 9.11 -20.64
C GLU A 942 -3.36 7.84 -20.79
N PHE A 943 -3.56 7.10 -21.88
CA PHE A 943 -2.85 5.84 -22.12
C PHE A 943 -2.49 5.64 -23.59
N SER A 944 -1.53 4.75 -23.82
CA SER A 944 -1.19 4.21 -25.14
C SER A 944 -1.07 2.70 -25.09
N VAL A 945 -1.37 2.04 -26.20
CA VAL A 945 -1.25 0.58 -26.35
C VAL A 945 -0.25 0.28 -27.45
N ASP A 946 0.67 -0.62 -27.13
CA ASP A 946 1.50 -1.29 -28.11
C ASP A 946 1.01 -2.73 -28.28
N LEU A 947 0.49 -3.04 -29.48
CA LEU A 947 -0.05 -4.35 -29.81
C LEU A 947 1.03 -5.39 -30.08
N ASN A 948 2.30 -4.98 -30.24
CA ASN A 948 3.41 -5.91 -30.39
C ASN A 948 3.50 -6.84 -29.19
N ARG A 949 3.59 -8.15 -29.46
CA ARG A 949 3.70 -9.19 -28.44
C ARG A 949 5.15 -9.33 -27.99
N ASP A 950 5.36 -9.44 -26.68
CA ASP A 950 6.67 -9.78 -26.10
C ASP A 950 6.94 -11.29 -26.13
N GLU A 951 8.03 -11.72 -25.51
CA GLU A 951 8.43 -13.14 -25.41
C GLU A 951 7.38 -14.02 -24.74
N ASP A 952 6.55 -13.44 -23.87
CA ASP A 952 5.44 -14.11 -23.18
C ASP A 952 4.11 -14.03 -23.94
N GLY A 953 4.11 -13.48 -25.17
CA GLY A 953 2.91 -13.33 -25.99
C GLY A 953 1.97 -12.21 -25.55
N LYS A 954 2.42 -11.26 -24.71
CA LYS A 954 1.61 -10.17 -24.16
C LYS A 954 1.87 -8.84 -24.86
N SER A 955 0.79 -8.10 -25.14
CA SER A 955 0.87 -6.70 -25.55
C SER A 955 1.18 -5.78 -24.35
N SER A 956 1.43 -4.50 -24.59
CA SER A 956 1.75 -3.53 -23.52
C SER A 956 0.76 -2.36 -23.48
N PHE A 957 0.25 -2.08 -22.28
CA PHE A 957 -0.58 -0.92 -21.95
C PHE A 957 0.26 0.07 -21.13
N TYR A 958 0.42 1.29 -21.65
CA TYR A 958 1.21 2.34 -21.03
C TYR A 958 0.30 3.41 -20.41
N ILE A 959 0.46 3.64 -19.11
CA ILE A 959 -0.19 4.78 -18.44
C ILE A 959 0.71 6.01 -18.64
N LEU A 960 0.18 7.04 -19.29
CA LEU A 960 0.92 8.25 -19.66
C LEU A 960 0.67 9.41 -18.71
N GLN A 961 -0.54 9.53 -18.18
CA GLN A 961 -0.93 10.57 -17.23
C GLN A 961 -2.12 10.08 -16.41
N ILE A 962 -2.20 10.56 -15.17
CA ILE A 962 -3.39 10.47 -14.34
C ILE A 962 -3.80 11.88 -13.95
N LYS A 963 -5.09 12.11 -13.89
CA LYS A 963 -5.66 13.38 -13.49
C LYS A 963 -6.89 13.11 -12.62
N PRO A 964 -7.00 13.76 -11.45
CA PRO A 964 -8.26 13.72 -10.72
C PRO A 964 -9.31 14.47 -11.55
N LEU A 965 -10.44 13.83 -11.79
CA LEU A 965 -11.67 14.51 -12.15
C LEU A 965 -12.17 15.14 -10.86
N VAL A 966 -11.50 16.22 -10.46
CA VAL A 966 -12.06 17.13 -9.48
C VAL A 966 -13.39 17.54 -10.10
N ALA A 967 -14.48 17.05 -9.52
CA ALA A 967 -15.80 17.63 -9.76
C ALA A 967 -15.53 19.13 -9.68
N GLY A 968 -15.77 19.85 -10.77
CA GLY A 968 -15.48 21.28 -10.81
C GLY A 968 -16.06 21.93 -9.56
N ALA A 969 -15.68 23.17 -9.25
CA ALA A 969 -16.22 23.91 -8.11
C ALA A 969 -17.77 23.88 -7.97
N ASP A 970 -18.47 23.38 -8.99
CA ASP A 970 -19.81 22.82 -8.98
C ASP A 970 -19.83 21.28 -8.80
N ASP A 971 -19.52 20.77 -7.59
CA ASP A 971 -20.09 19.51 -7.13
C ASP A 971 -21.58 19.80 -6.86
N TYR A 972 -22.30 20.07 -7.95
CA TYR A 972 -23.62 20.68 -7.95
C TYR A 972 -24.62 19.61 -7.57
N ASN A 973 -24.66 19.35 -6.27
CA ASN A 973 -25.63 18.49 -5.68
C ASN A 973 -26.95 19.25 -5.63
N ILE A 974 -27.86 18.87 -6.52
CA ILE A 974 -29.19 19.44 -6.51
C ILE A 974 -29.94 18.82 -5.32
N ASP A 975 -30.15 19.62 -4.28
CA ASP A 975 -30.99 19.25 -3.14
C ASP A 975 -32.46 19.43 -3.51
N MET A 976 -33.14 18.31 -3.69
CA MET A 976 -34.56 18.25 -4.07
C MET A 976 -35.45 18.89 -3.00
N ASP A 977 -35.04 18.91 -1.73
CA ASP A 977 -35.81 19.52 -0.65
C ASP A 977 -35.80 21.06 -0.73
N THR A 978 -34.83 21.63 -1.45
CA THR A 978 -34.70 23.09 -1.66
C THR A 978 -35.36 23.58 -2.94
N ILE A 979 -35.71 22.68 -3.85
CA ILE A 979 -36.36 23.03 -5.11
C ILE A 979 -37.86 23.12 -4.88
N ASN A 980 -38.41 24.32 -5.01
CA ASN A 980 -39.85 24.50 -5.05
C ASN A 980 -40.38 24.24 -6.47
N PRO A 981 -41.17 23.17 -6.71
CA PRO A 981 -41.71 22.87 -8.04
C PRO A 981 -42.59 24.00 -8.58
N ALA A 982 -43.19 24.80 -7.70
CA ALA A 982 -44.06 25.92 -8.08
C ALA A 982 -43.30 27.14 -8.65
N THR A 983 -41.98 27.18 -8.53
CA THR A 983 -41.14 28.29 -9.04
C THR A 983 -40.09 27.83 -10.07
N SER A 984 -40.04 26.54 -10.39
CA SER A 984 -39.13 25.99 -11.41
C SER A 984 -39.77 26.05 -12.80
N LEU A 985 -39.09 26.68 -13.75
CA LEU A 985 -39.49 26.75 -15.16
C LEU A 985 -39.45 25.38 -15.84
N MET A 986 -38.48 24.55 -15.44
CA MET A 986 -38.32 23.19 -15.95
C MET A 986 -37.62 22.29 -14.92
N PHE A 987 -38.04 21.03 -14.89
CA PHE A 987 -37.37 19.96 -14.15
C PHE A 987 -37.29 18.68 -15.00
N SER A 988 -36.12 18.02 -15.02
CA SER A 988 -35.93 16.71 -15.65
C SER A 988 -35.07 15.79 -14.76
N ASP A 989 -35.52 14.55 -14.59
CA ASP A 989 -34.81 13.43 -13.95
C ASP A 989 -33.99 12.58 -14.94
N LYS A 990 -33.97 13.00 -16.21
CA LYS A 990 -33.22 12.39 -17.31
C LYS A 990 -32.27 13.40 -17.93
N GLY A 991 -31.59 14.12 -17.06
CA GLY A 991 -30.55 15.09 -17.36
C GLY A 991 -29.19 14.46 -17.66
N MET A 992 -28.41 15.19 -18.46
CA MET A 992 -27.02 14.93 -18.80
C MET A 992 -26.26 16.26 -18.82
N GLY A 993 -24.96 16.19 -18.57
CA GLY A 993 -24.12 17.37 -18.29
C GLY A 993 -24.02 17.63 -16.78
N ASN A 994 -23.08 18.50 -16.41
CA ASN A 994 -22.83 18.85 -15.02
C ASN A 994 -22.37 20.31 -14.92
N GLY A 995 -22.90 21.04 -13.94
CA GLY A 995 -22.50 22.42 -13.64
C GLY A 995 -23.66 23.42 -13.60
N LEU A 996 -23.29 24.70 -13.53
CA LEU A 996 -24.20 25.84 -13.43
C LEU A 996 -24.07 26.78 -14.64
N VAL A 997 -25.20 27.24 -15.19
CA VAL A 997 -25.23 28.31 -16.21
C VAL A 997 -26.16 29.41 -15.72
N GLU A 998 -25.62 30.62 -15.50
CA GLU A 998 -26.37 31.75 -14.88
C GLU A 998 -26.59 32.94 -15.81
N ASP A 999 -26.04 32.92 -17.03
CA ASP A 999 -25.96 34.07 -17.94
C ASP A 999 -26.93 34.00 -19.13
N ILE A 1000 -27.90 33.07 -19.11
CA ILE A 1000 -28.87 32.92 -20.19
C ILE A 1000 -30.07 33.84 -19.95
N THR A 1001 -30.56 34.52 -20.99
CA THR A 1001 -31.83 35.28 -20.93
C THR A 1001 -32.81 34.89 -22.03
N ASP A 1002 -32.36 34.11 -23.01
CA ASP A 1002 -33.12 33.75 -24.19
C ASP A 1002 -33.55 32.28 -24.15
N VAL A 1003 -34.83 32.02 -24.39
CA VAL A 1003 -35.39 30.67 -24.53
C VAL A 1003 -36.07 30.57 -25.89
N ILE A 1004 -35.67 29.56 -26.66
CA ILE A 1004 -36.26 29.23 -27.95
C ILE A 1004 -36.99 27.90 -27.78
N PHE A 1005 -38.30 27.91 -27.98
CA PHE A 1005 -39.11 26.71 -27.84
C PHE A 1005 -40.14 26.54 -28.96
N VAL A 1006 -40.50 25.29 -29.22
CA VAL A 1006 -41.61 24.93 -30.11
C VAL A 1006 -42.89 24.82 -29.28
N ASP A 1007 -43.87 25.68 -29.55
CA ASP A 1007 -45.17 25.73 -28.85
C ASP A 1007 -45.95 24.43 -29.10
N PRO A 1008 -46.26 23.64 -28.04
CA PRO A 1008 -46.97 22.37 -28.18
C PRO A 1008 -48.35 22.50 -28.84
N ASP A 1009 -49.03 23.64 -28.65
CA ASP A 1009 -50.40 23.85 -29.15
C ASP A 1009 -50.44 24.13 -30.65
N LEU A 1010 -49.32 24.57 -31.23
CA LEU A 1010 -49.20 24.95 -32.64
C LEU A 1010 -48.39 23.94 -33.46
N PHE A 1011 -47.80 22.93 -32.81
CA PHE A 1011 -46.93 21.97 -33.47
C PHE A 1011 -47.71 20.93 -34.28
N GLU A 1012 -47.36 20.82 -35.57
CA GLU A 1012 -47.79 19.72 -36.43
C GLU A 1012 -46.58 18.94 -36.96
N LYS A 1013 -46.69 17.61 -37.10
CA LYS A 1013 -45.57 16.74 -37.51
C LYS A 1013 -44.92 17.13 -38.84
N GLY A 1014 -45.69 17.76 -39.74
CA GLY A 1014 -45.18 18.21 -41.05
C GLY A 1014 -44.27 19.44 -40.99
N MET A 1015 -44.22 20.15 -39.86
CA MET A 1015 -43.49 21.42 -39.70
C MET A 1015 -42.01 21.23 -39.30
N THR A 1016 -41.54 20.00 -39.03
CA THR A 1016 -40.20 19.77 -38.48
C THR A 1016 -39.07 20.33 -39.36
N SER A 1017 -39.19 20.26 -40.69
CA SER A 1017 -38.20 20.85 -41.60
C SER A 1017 -38.19 22.38 -41.59
N SER A 1018 -39.36 23.03 -41.64
CA SER A 1018 -39.44 24.50 -41.55
C SER A 1018 -38.98 25.01 -40.18
N ILE A 1019 -39.24 24.25 -39.12
CA ILE A 1019 -38.74 24.53 -37.78
C ILE A 1019 -37.20 24.51 -37.75
N ALA A 1020 -36.58 23.51 -38.37
CA ALA A 1020 -35.12 23.41 -38.45
C ALA A 1020 -34.49 24.61 -39.18
N ASP A 1021 -35.04 25.02 -40.32
CA ASP A 1021 -34.55 26.17 -41.10
C ASP A 1021 -34.62 27.47 -40.28
N LYS A 1022 -35.74 27.67 -39.56
CA LYS A 1022 -35.93 28.88 -38.77
C LYS A 1022 -35.04 28.92 -37.52
N ILE A 1023 -34.81 27.79 -36.87
CA ILE A 1023 -33.87 27.70 -35.75
C ILE A 1023 -32.45 28.02 -36.21
N ALA A 1024 -32.04 27.56 -37.39
CA ALA A 1024 -30.74 27.91 -37.97
C ALA A 1024 -30.58 29.44 -38.14
N GLU A 1025 -31.65 30.13 -38.59
CA GLU A 1025 -31.67 31.59 -38.70
C GLU A 1025 -31.51 32.27 -37.33
N ILE A 1026 -32.23 31.81 -36.31
CA ILE A 1026 -32.14 32.39 -34.95
C ILE A 1026 -30.76 32.12 -34.35
N ASN A 1027 -30.20 30.92 -34.51
CA ASN A 1027 -28.86 30.58 -34.04
C ASN A 1027 -27.79 31.50 -34.66
N GLN A 1028 -27.92 31.84 -35.94
CA GLN A 1028 -27.02 32.78 -36.61
C GLN A 1028 -27.16 34.20 -36.05
N LYS A 1029 -28.37 34.66 -35.70
CA LYS A 1029 -28.57 35.94 -35.01
C LYS A 1029 -27.91 35.94 -33.63
N MET A 1030 -28.10 34.88 -32.85
CA MET A 1030 -27.49 34.71 -31.53
C MET A 1030 -25.97 34.71 -31.58
N GLU A 1031 -25.39 34.07 -32.60
CA GLU A 1031 -23.95 34.10 -32.85
C GLU A 1031 -23.44 35.52 -33.15
N ASN A 1032 -24.14 36.29 -33.98
CA ASN A 1032 -23.76 37.67 -34.28
C ASN A 1032 -23.86 38.61 -33.07
N GLU A 1033 -24.75 38.31 -32.13
CA GLU A 1033 -24.96 39.06 -30.88
C GLU A 1033 -24.11 38.53 -29.71
N ASP A 1034 -23.34 37.45 -29.91
CA ASP A 1034 -22.61 36.69 -28.89
C ASP A 1034 -23.46 36.28 -27.67
N ARG A 1035 -24.67 35.76 -27.96
CA ARG A 1035 -25.65 35.33 -26.96
C ARG A 1035 -25.83 33.81 -26.98
N HIS A 1036 -26.20 33.27 -25.81
CA HIS A 1036 -26.52 31.87 -25.61
C HIS A 1036 -28.00 31.69 -25.23
N TYR A 1037 -28.57 30.51 -25.50
CA TYR A 1037 -29.98 30.24 -25.24
C TYR A 1037 -30.27 28.81 -24.78
N ILE A 1038 -31.48 28.61 -24.24
CA ILE A 1038 -32.07 27.28 -24.01
C ILE A 1038 -32.94 26.90 -25.20
N LEU A 1039 -32.77 25.68 -25.71
CA LEU A 1039 -33.52 25.13 -26.85
C LEU A 1039 -34.47 24.02 -26.40
N ILE A 1040 -35.77 24.15 -26.68
CA ILE A 1040 -36.80 23.19 -26.27
C ILE A 1040 -37.67 22.78 -27.46
N GLY A 1041 -37.82 21.49 -27.74
CA GLY A 1041 -38.67 21.06 -28.85
C GLY A 1041 -38.98 19.57 -28.93
N PRO A 1042 -39.99 19.20 -29.75
CA PRO A 1042 -40.52 17.86 -29.80
C PRO A 1042 -39.65 16.85 -30.56
N GLY A 1043 -39.56 15.65 -30.01
CA GLY A 1043 -38.80 14.53 -30.56
C GLY A 1043 -37.31 14.78 -30.57
N ARG A 1044 -36.59 14.06 -31.44
CA ARG A 1044 -35.13 14.11 -31.48
C ARG A 1044 -34.61 15.37 -32.17
N TRP A 1045 -33.63 16.05 -31.58
CA TRP A 1045 -32.86 17.06 -32.30
C TRP A 1045 -31.79 16.39 -33.17
N GLY A 1046 -31.71 16.78 -34.44
CA GLY A 1046 -30.67 16.33 -35.36
C GLY A 1046 -30.86 14.93 -35.95
N THR A 1047 -32.08 14.38 -35.87
CA THR A 1047 -32.45 13.15 -36.59
C THR A 1047 -32.58 13.39 -38.11
N ARG A 1048 -32.31 12.37 -38.93
CA ARG A 1048 -32.62 12.42 -40.38
C ARG A 1048 -34.09 12.12 -40.67
N ASP A 1049 -34.78 11.46 -39.75
CA ASP A 1049 -36.20 11.16 -39.90
C ASP A 1049 -37.04 12.30 -39.33
N ARG A 1050 -37.58 13.11 -40.25
CA ARG A 1050 -38.42 14.26 -39.97
C ARG A 1050 -39.73 13.94 -39.24
N TRP A 1051 -40.13 12.67 -39.17
CA TRP A 1051 -41.38 12.25 -38.53
C TRP A 1051 -41.22 11.92 -37.04
N ILE A 1052 -39.97 11.81 -36.55
CA ILE A 1052 -39.64 11.47 -35.16
C ILE A 1052 -38.78 12.55 -34.47
N GLY A 1053 -38.44 13.63 -35.19
CA GLY A 1053 -37.71 14.76 -34.63
C GLY A 1053 -37.43 15.88 -35.64
N ILE A 1054 -36.67 16.87 -35.19
CA ILE A 1054 -36.35 18.09 -35.93
C ILE A 1054 -34.97 17.94 -36.59
N PRO A 1055 -34.87 17.97 -37.93
CA PRO A 1055 -33.64 17.65 -38.67
C PRO A 1055 -32.62 18.80 -38.75
N VAL A 1056 -32.21 19.34 -37.60
CA VAL A 1056 -31.15 20.36 -37.50
C VAL A 1056 -29.75 19.74 -37.68
N LYS A 1057 -28.79 20.51 -38.21
CA LYS A 1057 -27.36 20.18 -38.13
C LYS A 1057 -26.76 20.85 -36.91
N TRP A 1058 -25.59 20.39 -36.47
CA TRP A 1058 -24.90 20.97 -35.31
C TRP A 1058 -24.71 22.50 -35.41
N LYS A 1059 -24.25 22.98 -36.58
CA LYS A 1059 -24.07 24.41 -36.85
C LYS A 1059 -25.37 25.24 -36.71
N ASP A 1060 -26.52 24.59 -36.78
CA ASP A 1060 -27.83 25.26 -36.74
C ASP A 1060 -28.28 25.52 -35.28
N ILE A 1061 -27.61 24.94 -34.28
CA ILE A 1061 -27.96 25.08 -32.85
C ILE A 1061 -26.74 25.27 -31.92
N SER A 1062 -25.59 25.64 -32.48
CA SER A 1062 -24.28 25.66 -31.81
C SER A 1062 -24.18 26.62 -30.61
N ARG A 1063 -25.09 27.60 -30.49
CA ARG A 1063 -25.12 28.58 -29.38
C ARG A 1063 -26.04 28.18 -28.23
N SER A 1064 -26.64 26.99 -28.28
CA SER A 1064 -27.45 26.46 -27.18
C SER A 1064 -26.57 26.01 -25.99
N LYS A 1065 -27.01 26.29 -24.77
CA LYS A 1065 -26.35 25.84 -23.51
C LYS A 1065 -27.12 24.73 -22.80
N LEU A 1066 -28.41 24.58 -23.13
CA LEU A 1066 -29.26 23.48 -22.72
C LEU A 1066 -30.16 23.10 -23.90
N ILE A 1067 -30.20 21.81 -24.23
CA ILE A 1067 -31.06 21.23 -25.24
C ILE A 1067 -32.06 20.30 -24.56
N VAL A 1068 -33.34 20.52 -24.82
CA VAL A 1068 -34.44 19.78 -24.22
C VAL A 1068 -35.24 19.11 -25.31
N GLU A 1069 -35.33 17.79 -25.24
CA GLU A 1069 -36.20 16.98 -26.07
C GLU A 1069 -37.48 16.65 -25.32
N THR A 1070 -38.63 16.94 -25.92
CA THR A 1070 -39.94 16.66 -25.31
C THR A 1070 -40.78 15.70 -26.17
N SER A 1071 -41.61 14.88 -25.55
CA SER A 1071 -42.66 14.14 -26.27
C SER A 1071 -44.02 14.85 -26.13
N TYR A 1072 -44.90 14.67 -27.11
CA TYR A 1072 -46.30 15.14 -27.07
C TYR A 1072 -47.28 13.96 -27.17
N LYS A 1073 -48.58 14.22 -26.96
CA LYS A 1073 -49.66 13.22 -26.87
C LYS A 1073 -49.64 12.15 -27.98
N ASP A 1074 -49.33 12.54 -29.21
CA ASP A 1074 -49.24 11.64 -30.38
C ASP A 1074 -47.86 11.72 -31.07
N TYR A 1075 -46.81 12.11 -30.32
CA TYR A 1075 -45.44 12.27 -30.82
C TYR A 1075 -44.44 11.75 -29.77
N PRO A 1076 -44.11 10.44 -29.80
CA PRO A 1076 -43.26 9.81 -28.80
C PRO A 1076 -41.81 10.28 -28.93
N LEU A 1077 -41.10 10.29 -27.79
CA LEU A 1077 -39.67 10.54 -27.73
C LEU A 1077 -38.93 9.20 -27.63
N GLU A 1078 -38.20 8.83 -28.69
CA GLU A 1078 -37.28 7.67 -28.66
C GLU A 1078 -35.87 8.12 -28.22
N ALA A 1079 -35.11 7.26 -27.53
CA ALA A 1079 -33.81 7.60 -26.95
C ALA A 1079 -32.75 8.10 -27.98
N SER A 1080 -32.34 9.36 -27.89
CA SER A 1080 -31.44 10.05 -28.84
C SER A 1080 -29.94 9.78 -28.67
N SER A 1081 -29.56 8.74 -27.94
CA SER A 1081 -28.24 8.64 -27.29
C SER A 1081 -27.06 8.16 -28.17
N GLY A 1082 -27.09 8.36 -29.49
CA GLY A 1082 -26.13 7.72 -30.40
C GLY A 1082 -25.97 8.32 -31.80
N SER A 1083 -25.91 9.65 -31.95
CA SER A 1083 -25.66 10.27 -33.26
C SER A 1083 -24.51 11.28 -33.22
N HIS A 1084 -24.00 11.72 -34.39
CA HIS A 1084 -22.99 12.78 -34.54
C HIS A 1084 -23.32 14.04 -33.71
N PHE A 1085 -24.61 14.27 -33.48
CA PHE A 1085 -25.14 15.31 -32.60
C PHE A 1085 -24.60 15.21 -31.16
N PHE A 1086 -24.53 14.00 -30.60
CA PHE A 1086 -24.23 13.79 -29.19
C PHE A 1086 -22.74 13.98 -28.85
N HIS A 1087 -21.84 13.69 -29.80
CA HIS A 1087 -20.41 13.95 -29.62
C HIS A 1087 -20.13 15.43 -29.32
N ASN A 1088 -20.75 16.35 -30.10
CA ASN A 1088 -20.61 17.80 -29.92
C ASN A 1088 -21.24 18.30 -28.60
N VAL A 1089 -22.36 17.71 -28.18
CA VAL A 1089 -23.01 18.01 -26.89
C VAL A 1089 -22.05 17.69 -25.74
N THR A 1090 -21.35 16.55 -25.81
CA THR A 1090 -20.39 16.15 -24.76
C THR A 1090 -19.10 16.96 -24.77
N SER A 1091 -18.56 17.35 -25.93
CA SER A 1091 -17.31 18.11 -26.00
C SER A 1091 -17.46 19.58 -25.57
N MET A 1092 -18.66 20.16 -25.72
CA MET A 1092 -18.94 21.55 -25.37
C MET A 1092 -19.61 21.74 -23.99
N ASN A 1093 -19.67 20.67 -23.18
CA ASN A 1093 -20.35 20.62 -21.88
C ASN A 1093 -21.77 21.21 -21.92
N ILE A 1094 -22.54 20.85 -22.94
CA ILE A 1094 -23.91 21.34 -23.11
C ILE A 1094 -24.85 20.48 -22.29
N GLY A 1095 -25.77 21.13 -21.59
CA GLY A 1095 -26.84 20.46 -20.89
C GLY A 1095 -27.77 19.76 -21.86
N TYR A 1096 -28.14 18.52 -21.56
CA TYR A 1096 -29.04 17.77 -22.43
C TYR A 1096 -30.01 16.97 -21.58
N CYS A 1097 -31.31 17.10 -21.84
CA CYS A 1097 -32.30 16.36 -21.07
C CYS A 1097 -33.54 16.02 -21.88
N SER A 1098 -34.29 15.05 -21.37
CA SER A 1098 -35.54 14.61 -21.96
C SER A 1098 -36.70 14.84 -20.98
N VAL A 1099 -37.83 15.32 -21.49
CA VAL A 1099 -39.08 15.49 -20.72
C VAL A 1099 -40.21 14.73 -21.41
N TYR A 1100 -40.78 13.75 -20.71
CA TYR A 1100 -41.82 12.89 -21.28
C TYR A 1100 -43.23 13.42 -20.98
N TYR A 1101 -44.15 13.24 -21.92
CA TYR A 1101 -45.55 13.60 -21.81
C TYR A 1101 -46.19 12.72 -20.73
N HIS A 1102 -46.85 13.34 -19.75
CA HIS A 1102 -47.36 12.70 -18.53
C HIS A 1102 -46.30 12.11 -17.57
N SER A 1103 -45.06 12.58 -17.61
CA SER A 1103 -44.11 12.28 -16.53
C SER A 1103 -44.64 12.82 -15.19
N LYS A 1104 -44.53 12.02 -14.13
CA LYS A 1104 -44.79 12.48 -12.75
C LYS A 1104 -43.59 13.20 -12.15
N ASP A 1105 -42.41 12.92 -12.71
CA ASP A 1105 -41.11 13.27 -12.16
C ASP A 1105 -40.38 14.30 -13.04
N SER A 1106 -41.02 14.85 -14.08
CA SER A 1106 -40.46 15.91 -14.93
C SER A 1106 -41.52 16.80 -15.55
N HIS A 1107 -41.24 18.10 -15.69
CA HIS A 1107 -42.18 19.09 -16.23
C HIS A 1107 -41.49 20.25 -16.94
N ILE A 1108 -42.24 20.91 -17.83
CA ILE A 1108 -41.90 22.19 -18.46
C ILE A 1108 -43.12 23.10 -18.29
N ASP A 1109 -42.94 24.30 -17.73
CA ASP A 1109 -44.00 25.30 -17.62
C ASP A 1109 -44.00 26.23 -18.85
N TYR A 1110 -44.74 25.83 -19.89
CA TYR A 1110 -44.88 26.62 -21.11
C TYR A 1110 -45.64 27.94 -20.89
N GLU A 1111 -46.50 28.04 -19.88
CA GLU A 1111 -47.26 29.27 -19.60
C GLU A 1111 -46.33 30.35 -19.03
N MET A 1112 -45.38 29.98 -18.16
CA MET A 1112 -44.34 30.89 -17.69
C MET A 1112 -43.46 31.41 -18.82
N PHE A 1113 -43.14 30.58 -19.83
CA PHE A 1113 -42.40 31.02 -21.02
C PHE A 1113 -43.24 31.98 -21.90
N LYS A 1114 -44.52 31.66 -22.12
CA LYS A 1114 -45.44 32.49 -22.91
C LYS A 1114 -45.72 33.85 -22.27
N ALA A 1115 -45.53 34.00 -20.95
CA ALA A 1115 -45.71 35.25 -20.22
C ALA A 1115 -44.53 36.25 -20.36
N GLN A 1116 -43.39 35.82 -20.92
CA GLN A 1116 -42.21 36.67 -21.09
C GLN A 1116 -42.28 37.57 -22.33
N GLU A 1117 -41.27 38.44 -22.50
CA GLU A 1117 -41.18 39.31 -23.68
C GLU A 1117 -40.96 38.46 -24.94
N LEU A 1118 -41.89 38.56 -25.90
CA LEU A 1118 -41.77 37.89 -27.19
C LEU A 1118 -40.84 38.70 -28.11
N VAL A 1119 -39.72 38.11 -28.49
CA VAL A 1119 -38.73 38.74 -29.40
C VAL A 1119 -39.05 38.42 -30.85
N GLU A 1120 -39.30 37.14 -31.15
CA GLU A 1120 -39.63 36.66 -32.50
C GLU A 1120 -40.58 35.45 -32.40
N ALA A 1121 -41.54 35.34 -33.32
CA ALA A 1121 -42.42 34.19 -33.47
C ALA A 1121 -42.60 33.85 -34.95
N ASP A 1122 -42.54 32.56 -35.29
CA ASP A 1122 -42.74 32.07 -36.65
C ASP A 1122 -43.34 30.65 -36.62
N GLY A 1123 -44.58 30.52 -37.08
CA GLY A 1123 -45.36 29.28 -36.97
C GLY A 1123 -45.45 28.78 -35.53
N ALA A 1124 -44.90 27.59 -35.28
CA ALA A 1124 -44.85 26.97 -33.96
C ALA A 1124 -43.63 27.40 -33.12
N ILE A 1125 -42.68 28.17 -33.66
CA ILE A 1125 -41.48 28.60 -32.92
C ILE A 1125 -41.74 29.91 -32.19
N LYS A 1126 -41.32 29.96 -30.92
CA LYS A 1126 -41.29 31.19 -30.11
C LYS A 1126 -39.89 31.40 -29.55
N HIS A 1127 -39.37 32.61 -29.74
CA HIS A 1127 -38.20 33.13 -29.05
C HIS A 1127 -38.66 34.16 -28.03
N VAL A 1128 -38.47 33.84 -26.75
CA VAL A 1128 -38.82 34.70 -25.63
C VAL A 1128 -37.59 35.13 -24.85
N ARG A 1129 -37.67 36.30 -24.22
CA ARG A 1129 -36.58 36.90 -23.46
C ARG A 1129 -37.01 37.26 -22.05
N PHE A 1130 -36.22 36.82 -21.09
CA PHE A 1130 -36.38 37.13 -19.68
C PHE A 1130 -35.68 38.45 -19.33
N LYS A 1131 -36.27 39.22 -18.42
CA LYS A 1131 -35.68 40.48 -17.91
C LYS A 1131 -34.50 40.22 -16.96
N LYS A 1132 -34.49 39.07 -16.31
CA LYS A 1132 -33.41 38.58 -15.45
C LYS A 1132 -32.80 37.34 -16.09
N PRO A 1133 -31.50 37.08 -15.88
CA PRO A 1133 -30.90 35.83 -16.31
C PRO A 1133 -31.55 34.63 -15.63
N ILE A 1134 -31.85 33.59 -16.40
CA ILE A 1134 -32.33 32.30 -15.90
C ILE A 1134 -31.12 31.42 -15.55
N THR A 1135 -31.28 30.64 -14.49
CA THR A 1135 -30.26 29.73 -13.99
C THR A 1135 -30.57 28.29 -14.41
N VAL A 1136 -29.62 27.63 -15.06
CA VAL A 1136 -29.65 26.20 -15.37
C VAL A 1136 -28.71 25.46 -14.42
N LYS A 1137 -29.27 24.55 -13.64
CA LYS A 1137 -28.54 23.68 -12.70
C LYS A 1137 -28.55 22.26 -13.25
N MET A 1138 -27.38 21.65 -13.40
CA MET A 1138 -27.22 20.29 -13.92
C MET A 1138 -26.44 19.44 -12.92
N ASP A 1139 -27.10 18.44 -12.35
CA ASP A 1139 -26.49 17.41 -11.51
C ASP A 1139 -26.36 16.14 -12.34
N GLY A 1140 -25.19 15.97 -12.96
CA GLY A 1140 -24.91 14.80 -13.78
C GLY A 1140 -24.80 13.51 -12.97
N LYS A 1141 -24.66 13.60 -11.63
CA LYS A 1141 -24.61 12.43 -10.74
C LYS A 1141 -26.00 11.85 -10.50
N LYS A 1142 -26.95 12.72 -10.16
CA LYS A 1142 -28.36 12.33 -9.99
C LYS A 1142 -29.15 12.32 -11.29
N ARG A 1143 -28.53 12.74 -12.40
CA ARG A 1143 -29.18 12.96 -13.72
C ARG A 1143 -30.30 13.99 -13.65
N LEU A 1144 -30.12 15.04 -12.85
CA LEU A 1144 -31.13 16.09 -12.67
C LEU A 1144 -30.76 17.33 -13.46
N VAL A 1145 -31.73 17.95 -14.11
CA VAL A 1145 -31.62 19.29 -14.69
C VAL A 1145 -32.77 20.15 -14.19
N VAL A 1146 -32.46 21.34 -13.68
CA VAL A 1146 -33.44 22.29 -13.16
C VAL A 1146 -33.18 23.67 -13.73
N VAL A 1147 -34.24 24.31 -14.21
CA VAL A 1147 -34.19 25.69 -14.72
C VAL A 1147 -35.05 26.58 -13.84
N THR A 1148 -34.48 27.65 -13.32
CA THR A 1148 -35.13 28.63 -12.45
C THR A 1148 -34.92 30.06 -12.97
N GLU A 1149 -35.85 30.96 -12.65
CA GLU A 1149 -35.71 32.41 -12.91
C GLU A 1149 -34.80 33.13 -11.90
#